data_AF-U7GUQ1-F1
#
_entry.id   AF-U7GUQ1-F1
#
_cell.length_a   1.000
_cell.length_b   1.000
_cell.length_c   1.000
_cell.angle_alpha   90.00
_cell.angle_beta   90.00
_cell.angle_gamma   90.00
#
_symmetry.space_group_name_H-M   'P 1'
#
loop_
_entity.id
_entity.type
_entity.pdbx_description
1 polymer ?
#
loop_
_entity_poly.entity_id
_entity_poly.type
_entity_poly.pdbx_seq_one_letter_code
_entity_poly.pdbx_strand_id
1 'polypeptide(L)'
;MRISPNLPKILKEEMYNLLKMRYRATYDEIKQEGRGQNFLIFRESIDVIQLYDRWLENIKNDNEWGKKAFEKMDFNSRENFLKVVGSLQYASGLLPEWHGLEIPAFRKFVQYLGESEVQGKLDQKTNVVMRFNEIFQLNKFCLNNSLDFSSIPREDLAQAYFSISEYLKPKIRTDDTVKETFALSDEEENYFQYFNDTLDRYGQVFIMCLDIKLYAPSNDCSDSYTSLFKALNDKINAVYQLIDQIENLQSYLLKLEPMQEAGLNLHCILMFNCRHANFSEDGIMSQLDKKMKSQVGLSAGSYSLTNWNNYLSKYRAHNAVGLIKKNNIPSRFNCWYWVYSYFFSVNQVIGLNIEGLDNNDYVFKKCSISDLIPDGKSQQKDATKQITFDELLMLSKSKKSFDCKHLSLIAYNYLHKVDLMDLPHALLPIRHKDKTPCGSLIYLVELFCETLKTVPPKLFNIVTMLAISNKSRSPKFYGDSLTRLGRIWFSLFNQLKNEDFPFFERTTSGFDSQNLTDFSNFFFFYKKELLSLNSQLISPEIIQEYEERLNSFKASLNVNTYNKQLKGLDKSFEKLSEYADYLLEKDVVVHRLHLTFDCLHGGKFSKKEQSAILTEFLRVGRSTQPLRWLRGYILRWDEKVFGFRQDKTLYADLTLIFNYDSKLQTIDICESLDLFLKKFIKERNDKYRNSEDSSHSGSLAFIKAEIAYLIEHNAILDGIIELSSKSLKIETTDKATRGAFKEKYLPYICYKSLFHPIQGWVPKEKRLTPGQKPKAKHVLVKKNDDEKS
;
A
#
# COMPACT_ATOMS: atom_id res chain seq x y z
N MET A 1 -15.40 -27.64 19.67
CA MET A 1 -15.74 -27.14 18.33
C MET A 1 -14.68 -27.68 17.38
N ARG A 2 -15.03 -28.64 16.50
CA ARG A 2 -14.11 -29.22 15.52
C ARG A 2 -13.88 -28.18 14.41
N ILE A 3 -12.68 -27.61 14.34
CA ILE A 3 -12.22 -26.82 13.18
C ILE A 3 -11.34 -27.76 12.34
N SER A 4 -11.67 -27.96 11.07
CA SER A 4 -10.81 -28.57 10.04
C SER A 4 -11.41 -28.26 8.66
N PRO A 5 -10.66 -28.13 7.55
CA PRO A 5 -9.21 -27.99 7.37
C PRO A 5 -8.89 -26.74 6.52
N ASN A 6 -8.21 -25.75 7.08
CA ASN A 6 -7.30 -24.86 6.34
C ASN A 6 -6.74 -23.94 7.40
N LEU A 7 -5.58 -24.36 7.89
CA LEU A 7 -4.74 -23.54 8.74
C LEU A 7 -4.60 -22.14 8.10
N PRO A 8 -4.93 -21.03 8.80
CA PRO A 8 -4.81 -19.70 8.22
C PRO A 8 -3.37 -19.44 7.77
N LYS A 9 -3.19 -19.15 6.49
CA LYS A 9 -1.88 -18.91 5.87
C LYS A 9 -1.79 -17.48 5.36
N ILE A 10 -0.66 -16.84 5.66
CA ILE A 10 -0.31 -15.53 5.09
C ILE A 10 -0.29 -15.59 3.57
N LEU A 11 -0.86 -14.58 2.91
CA LEU A 11 -0.82 -14.47 1.46
C LEU A 11 0.59 -14.09 0.99
N LYS A 12 1.00 -14.55 -0.20
CA LYS A 12 2.31 -14.20 -0.79
C LYS A 12 2.54 -12.69 -0.87
N GLU A 13 1.55 -11.94 -1.35
CA GLU A 13 1.63 -10.47 -1.42
C GLU A 13 1.87 -9.82 -0.05
N GLU A 14 1.22 -10.35 1.00
CA GLU A 14 1.42 -9.86 2.37
C GLU A 14 2.78 -10.26 2.94
N MET A 15 3.27 -11.46 2.61
CA MET A 15 4.64 -11.90 2.93
C MET A 15 5.68 -10.98 2.29
N TYR A 16 5.57 -10.69 0.99
CA TYR A 16 6.48 -9.76 0.31
C TYR A 16 6.45 -8.36 0.95
N ASN A 17 5.27 -7.88 1.34
CA ASN A 17 5.18 -6.60 2.05
C ASN A 17 5.86 -6.63 3.43
N LEU A 18 5.78 -7.72 4.18
CA LEU A 18 6.52 -7.88 5.44
C LEU A 18 8.03 -7.94 5.21
N LEU A 19 8.48 -8.66 4.17
CA LEU A 19 9.89 -8.74 3.83
C LEU A 19 10.45 -7.38 3.41
N LYS A 20 9.75 -6.58 2.61
CA LYS A 20 10.18 -5.21 2.26
C LYS A 20 10.30 -4.31 3.49
N MET A 21 9.48 -4.52 4.51
CA MET A 21 9.61 -3.81 5.80
C MET A 21 10.81 -4.30 6.61
N ARG A 22 11.15 -5.59 6.51
CA ARG A 22 12.28 -6.22 7.20
C ARG A 22 13.63 -5.83 6.55
N TYR A 23 13.70 -5.83 5.23
CA TYR A 23 14.84 -5.43 4.40
C TYR A 23 14.61 -4.00 3.87
N ARG A 24 14.60 -3.02 4.78
CA ARG A 24 14.18 -1.64 4.44
C ARG A 24 15.20 -0.83 3.65
N ALA A 25 16.50 -1.09 3.83
CA ALA A 25 17.52 -0.25 3.19
C ALA A 25 17.55 -0.51 1.69
N THR A 26 17.59 0.57 0.91
CA THR A 26 17.61 0.52 -0.55
C THR A 26 19.04 0.45 -1.08
N TYR A 27 19.20 -0.12 -2.28
CA TYR A 27 20.51 -0.20 -2.93
C TYR A 27 21.15 1.19 -3.14
N ASP A 28 20.34 2.17 -3.56
CA ASP A 28 20.81 3.52 -3.85
C ASP A 28 21.25 4.27 -2.58
N GLU A 29 20.50 4.15 -1.48
CA GLU A 29 20.89 4.73 -0.18
C GLU A 29 22.25 4.23 0.27
N ILE A 30 22.44 2.91 0.25
CA ILE A 30 23.69 2.29 0.73
C ILE A 30 24.87 2.61 -0.19
N LYS A 31 24.64 2.69 -1.50
CA LYS A 31 25.67 3.08 -2.47
C LYS A 31 26.12 4.52 -2.26
N GLN A 32 25.20 5.45 -1.97
CA GLN A 32 25.51 6.84 -1.65
C GLN A 32 26.28 7.00 -0.33
N GLU A 33 26.01 6.14 0.66
CA GLU A 33 26.70 6.14 1.95
C GLU A 33 28.10 5.50 1.92
N GLY A 34 28.51 4.90 0.79
CA GLY A 34 29.81 4.21 0.68
C GLY A 34 29.93 2.96 1.55
N ARG A 35 28.80 2.39 1.99
CA ARG A 35 28.72 1.21 2.89
C ARG A 35 28.41 -0.10 2.16
N GLY A 36 28.47 -0.10 0.83
CA GLY A 36 28.02 -1.21 -0.03
C GLY A 36 28.60 -2.58 0.29
N GLN A 37 29.82 -2.67 0.83
CA GLN A 37 30.47 -3.95 1.12
C GLN A 37 29.82 -4.73 2.28
N ASN A 38 29.07 -4.06 3.16
CA ASN A 38 28.49 -4.69 4.35
C ASN A 38 27.00 -5.06 4.18
N PHE A 39 26.39 -4.75 3.04
CA PHE A 39 24.97 -5.02 2.77
C PHE A 39 24.85 -6.06 1.68
N LEU A 40 24.04 -7.07 1.95
CA LEU A 40 23.84 -8.24 1.11
C LEU A 40 22.47 -8.21 0.43
N ILE A 41 21.42 -7.91 1.19
CA ILE A 41 20.04 -7.93 0.71
C ILE A 41 19.44 -6.54 0.85
N PHE A 42 18.81 -6.07 -0.21
CA PHE A 42 18.17 -4.77 -0.32
C PHE A 42 16.66 -4.92 -0.43
N ARG A 43 15.95 -3.81 -0.26
CA ARG A 43 14.51 -3.77 -0.50
C ARG A 43 14.17 -4.20 -1.93
N GLU A 44 14.94 -3.70 -2.89
CA GLU A 44 14.78 -4.02 -4.32
C GLU A 44 15.03 -5.51 -4.61
N SER A 45 15.87 -6.18 -3.82
CA SER A 45 16.07 -7.63 -3.93
C SER A 45 14.74 -8.37 -3.75
N ILE A 46 13.92 -7.94 -2.78
CA ILE A 46 12.60 -8.53 -2.52
C ILE A 46 11.63 -8.23 -3.68
N ASP A 47 11.73 -7.05 -4.30
CA ASP A 47 10.94 -6.72 -5.49
C ASP A 47 11.29 -7.65 -6.67
N VAL A 48 12.58 -7.92 -6.90
CA VAL A 48 13.04 -8.88 -7.93
C VAL A 48 12.48 -10.28 -7.64
N ILE A 49 12.66 -10.78 -6.41
CA ILE A 49 12.14 -12.12 -6.04
C ILE A 49 10.63 -12.21 -6.30
N GLN A 50 9.86 -11.17 -5.94
CA GLN A 50 8.42 -11.13 -6.16
C GLN A 50 8.06 -11.17 -7.65
N LEU A 51 8.75 -10.42 -8.49
CA LEU A 51 8.46 -10.36 -9.93
C LEU A 51 8.71 -11.70 -10.62
N TYR A 52 9.79 -12.39 -10.26
CA TYR A 52 10.12 -13.70 -10.82
C TYR A 52 9.22 -14.82 -10.26
N ASP A 53 8.83 -14.77 -8.98
CA ASP A 53 7.81 -15.69 -8.44
C ASP A 53 6.48 -15.53 -9.17
N ARG A 54 6.02 -14.28 -9.36
CA ARG A 54 4.80 -13.97 -10.12
C ARG A 54 4.89 -14.43 -11.58
N TRP A 55 6.08 -14.39 -12.19
CA TRP A 55 6.26 -14.92 -13.54
C TRP A 55 6.03 -16.43 -13.58
N LEU A 56 6.55 -17.20 -12.63
CA LEU A 56 6.29 -18.64 -12.54
C LEU A 56 4.81 -18.94 -12.31
N GLU A 57 4.13 -18.17 -11.45
CA GLU A 57 2.69 -18.29 -11.22
C GLU A 57 1.88 -18.01 -12.48
N ASN A 58 2.24 -16.96 -13.24
CA ASN A 58 1.57 -16.65 -14.49
C ASN A 58 1.69 -17.82 -15.48
N ILE A 59 2.88 -18.41 -15.62
CA ILE A 59 3.12 -19.61 -16.45
C ILE A 59 2.28 -20.81 -15.97
N LYS A 60 2.21 -21.03 -14.65
CA LYS A 60 1.44 -22.12 -14.03
C LYS A 60 -0.04 -22.01 -14.37
N ASN A 61 -0.57 -20.78 -14.30
CA ASN A 61 -2.00 -20.49 -14.44
C ASN A 61 -2.45 -20.18 -15.88
N ASP A 62 -1.55 -20.26 -16.87
CA ASP A 62 -1.83 -19.86 -18.27
C ASP A 62 -2.26 -18.39 -18.41
N ASN A 63 -1.80 -17.56 -17.47
CA ASN A 63 -2.07 -16.12 -17.45
C ASN A 63 -0.96 -15.34 -18.18
N GLU A 64 0.09 -16.00 -18.68
CA GLU A 64 1.13 -15.35 -19.47
C GLU A 64 0.61 -14.90 -20.84
N TRP A 65 1.10 -13.75 -21.29
CA TRP A 65 0.72 -13.21 -22.58
C TRP A 65 1.58 -13.92 -23.63
N GLY A 66 0.99 -14.78 -24.45
CA GLY A 66 1.73 -15.48 -25.50
C GLY A 66 2.16 -14.55 -26.65
N LYS A 67 3.20 -14.92 -27.41
CA LYS A 67 3.69 -14.13 -28.55
C LYS A 67 2.59 -13.75 -29.55
N LYS A 68 1.68 -14.68 -29.86
CA LYS A 68 0.51 -14.43 -30.75
C LYS A 68 -0.50 -13.46 -30.16
N ALA A 69 -0.64 -13.40 -28.83
CA ALA A 69 -1.49 -12.42 -28.17
C ALA A 69 -0.82 -11.05 -28.22
N PHE A 70 0.48 -10.99 -27.96
CA PHE A 70 1.28 -9.76 -28.01
C PHE A 70 1.23 -9.08 -29.38
N GLU A 71 1.33 -9.85 -30.46
CA GLU A 71 1.22 -9.33 -31.84
C GLU A 71 -0.16 -8.74 -32.16
N LYS A 72 -1.21 -9.12 -31.41
CA LYS A 72 -2.60 -8.68 -31.61
C LYS A 72 -3.03 -7.58 -30.65
N MET A 73 -2.17 -7.17 -29.72
CA MET A 73 -2.50 -6.13 -28.75
C MET A 73 -2.59 -4.77 -29.40
N ASP A 74 -3.49 -3.94 -28.87
CA ASP A 74 -3.46 -2.52 -29.13
C ASP A 74 -2.18 -1.90 -28.55
N PHE A 75 -1.83 -0.71 -29.03
CA PHE A 75 -0.61 -0.01 -28.63
C PHE A 75 -0.47 0.15 -27.10
N ASN A 76 -1.55 0.49 -26.39
CA ASN A 76 -1.48 0.73 -24.95
C ASN A 76 -1.25 -0.57 -24.16
N SER A 77 -1.95 -1.64 -24.54
CA SER A 77 -1.76 -2.97 -23.95
C SER A 77 -0.35 -3.50 -24.21
N ARG A 78 0.16 -3.32 -25.43
CA ARG A 78 1.52 -3.70 -25.83
C ARG A 78 2.57 -2.95 -25.00
N GLU A 79 2.43 -1.63 -24.88
CA GLU A 79 3.36 -0.83 -24.10
C GLU A 79 3.32 -1.15 -22.60
N ASN A 80 2.13 -1.41 -22.03
CA ASN A 80 2.00 -1.85 -20.65
C ASN A 80 2.68 -3.20 -20.42
N PHE A 81 2.51 -4.14 -21.35
CA PHE A 81 3.22 -5.41 -21.31
C PHE A 81 4.74 -5.20 -21.38
N LEU A 82 5.22 -4.35 -22.30
CA LEU A 82 6.65 -4.03 -22.43
C LEU A 82 7.22 -3.39 -21.16
N LYS A 83 6.44 -2.56 -20.44
CA LYS A 83 6.84 -2.04 -19.11
C LYS A 83 6.95 -3.16 -18.08
N VAL A 84 5.97 -4.06 -18.03
CA VAL A 84 5.97 -5.19 -17.08
C VAL A 84 7.19 -6.08 -17.34
N VAL A 85 7.45 -6.44 -18.60
CA VAL A 85 8.65 -7.21 -18.97
C VAL A 85 9.92 -6.42 -18.65
N GLY A 86 9.96 -5.12 -18.94
CA GLY A 86 11.10 -4.26 -18.59
C GLY A 86 11.35 -4.19 -17.07
N SER A 87 10.33 -4.34 -16.23
CA SER A 87 10.48 -4.37 -14.78
C SER A 87 11.18 -5.63 -14.25
N LEU A 88 11.27 -6.70 -15.05
CA LEU A 88 12.05 -7.89 -14.72
C LEU A 88 13.56 -7.66 -14.80
N GLN A 89 14.00 -6.52 -15.35
CA GLN A 89 15.41 -6.16 -15.38
C GLN A 89 15.91 -5.79 -13.98
N TYR A 90 17.10 -6.26 -13.65
CA TYR A 90 17.71 -6.00 -12.36
C TYR A 90 19.24 -5.96 -12.46
N ALA A 91 19.87 -5.30 -11.48
CA ALA A 91 21.33 -5.23 -11.41
C ALA A 91 21.86 -6.44 -10.63
N SER A 92 22.93 -7.08 -11.12
CA SER A 92 23.54 -8.26 -10.48
C SER A 92 23.92 -8.00 -9.02
N GLY A 93 24.33 -6.78 -8.70
CA GLY A 93 24.67 -6.36 -7.33
C GLY A 93 23.49 -6.20 -6.36
N LEU A 94 22.24 -6.44 -6.78
CA LEU A 94 21.09 -6.41 -5.87
C LEU A 94 20.96 -7.67 -5.01
N LEU A 95 21.57 -8.78 -5.39
CA LEU A 95 21.56 -10.01 -4.59
C LEU A 95 22.99 -10.54 -4.51
N PRO A 96 23.41 -11.03 -3.34
CA PRO A 96 24.75 -11.54 -3.19
C PRO A 96 24.82 -12.89 -3.90
N GLU A 97 25.85 -13.12 -4.70
CA GLU A 97 26.15 -14.44 -5.25
C GLU A 97 26.80 -15.35 -4.19
N TRP A 98 26.37 -15.23 -2.93
CA TRP A 98 26.89 -15.99 -1.81
C TRP A 98 26.32 -17.40 -1.81
N HIS A 99 27.21 -18.38 -1.66
CA HIS A 99 26.80 -19.77 -1.52
C HIS A 99 25.92 -19.96 -0.26
N GLY A 100 24.84 -20.72 -0.39
CA GLY A 100 23.91 -21.02 0.70
C GLY A 100 22.75 -20.02 0.86
N LEU A 101 22.66 -18.97 0.03
CA LEU A 101 21.42 -18.20 -0.10
C LEU A 101 20.42 -18.96 -0.97
N GLU A 102 19.21 -19.17 -0.44
CA GLU A 102 18.16 -19.93 -1.11
C GLU A 102 16.99 -19.03 -1.50
N ILE A 103 16.65 -19.00 -2.79
CA ILE A 103 15.46 -18.33 -3.32
C ILE A 103 14.70 -19.36 -4.17
N PRO A 104 13.61 -19.94 -3.66
CA PRO A 104 12.90 -21.02 -4.33
C PRO A 104 12.43 -20.68 -5.74
N ALA A 105 11.94 -19.46 -5.98
CA ALA A 105 11.57 -19.02 -7.33
C ALA A 105 12.76 -19.08 -8.30
N PHE A 106 13.94 -18.60 -7.88
CA PHE A 106 15.14 -18.63 -8.72
C PHE A 106 15.61 -20.07 -8.95
N ARG A 107 15.52 -20.93 -7.92
CA ARG A 107 15.85 -22.35 -8.05
C ARG A 107 15.02 -23.03 -9.13
N LYS A 108 13.73 -22.67 -9.28
CA LYS A 108 12.89 -23.20 -10.37
C LYS A 108 13.36 -22.77 -11.75
N PHE A 109 13.74 -21.51 -11.92
CA PHE A 109 14.34 -21.06 -13.17
C PHE A 109 15.66 -21.80 -13.47
N VAL A 110 16.56 -21.89 -12.50
CA VAL A 110 17.85 -22.58 -12.66
C VAL A 110 17.65 -24.07 -12.98
N GLN A 111 16.76 -24.75 -12.25
CA GLN A 111 16.46 -26.17 -12.44
C GLN A 111 15.92 -26.45 -13.85
N TYR A 112 15.08 -25.56 -14.38
CA TYR A 112 14.39 -25.83 -15.63
C TYR A 112 15.09 -25.25 -16.86
N LEU A 113 15.80 -24.13 -16.74
CA LEU A 113 16.54 -23.47 -17.83
C LEU A 113 18.01 -23.91 -17.95
N GLY A 114 18.62 -24.47 -16.90
CA GLY A 114 20.01 -24.95 -16.94
C GLY A 114 20.22 -26.12 -17.91
N GLU A 115 21.43 -26.25 -18.45
CA GLU A 115 21.78 -27.33 -19.40
C GLU A 115 21.72 -28.73 -18.75
N SER A 116 21.32 -29.68 -19.59
CA SER A 116 20.73 -31.01 -19.31
C SER A 116 21.60 -32.08 -18.62
N GLU A 117 22.73 -31.74 -18.02
CA GLU A 117 23.51 -32.73 -17.23
C GLU A 117 23.14 -32.80 -15.74
N VAL A 118 22.25 -31.91 -15.26
CA VAL A 118 21.78 -31.89 -13.86
C VAL A 118 20.28 -32.17 -13.75
N GLN A 119 19.75 -33.07 -14.59
CA GLN A 119 18.42 -33.67 -14.36
C GLN A 119 18.43 -34.77 -13.28
N GLY A 120 19.62 -35.12 -12.77
CA GLY A 120 19.78 -35.75 -11.47
C GLY A 120 19.95 -34.68 -10.40
N LYS A 121 18.98 -34.60 -9.46
CA LYS A 121 18.98 -33.80 -8.21
C LYS A 121 20.01 -32.66 -8.21
N LEU A 122 19.61 -31.47 -8.66
CA LEU A 122 20.39 -30.23 -8.45
C LEU A 122 20.84 -30.21 -6.99
N ASP A 123 22.14 -30.42 -6.76
CA ASP A 123 22.68 -30.68 -5.43
C ASP A 123 22.36 -29.48 -4.51
N GLN A 124 22.20 -29.74 -3.21
CA GLN A 124 22.00 -28.70 -2.19
C GLN A 124 23.14 -27.66 -2.22
N LYS A 125 24.29 -28.00 -2.83
CA LYS A 125 25.47 -27.15 -3.00
C LYS A 125 25.40 -26.18 -4.19
N THR A 126 24.29 -26.12 -4.93
CA THR A 126 24.21 -25.18 -6.07
C THR A 126 24.04 -23.75 -5.58
N ASN A 127 24.91 -22.83 -6.03
CA ASN A 127 24.74 -21.41 -5.81
C ASN A 127 23.64 -20.87 -6.74
N VAL A 128 22.41 -20.80 -6.21
CA VAL A 128 21.21 -20.49 -6.99
C VAL A 128 21.26 -19.09 -7.58
N VAL A 129 21.69 -18.08 -6.80
CA VAL A 129 21.73 -16.68 -7.26
C VAL A 129 22.75 -16.49 -8.37
N MET A 130 23.96 -17.04 -8.23
CA MET A 130 25.00 -16.96 -9.26
C MET A 130 24.53 -17.60 -10.57
N ARG A 131 24.00 -18.83 -10.54
CA ARG A 131 23.48 -19.51 -11.73
C ARG A 131 22.30 -18.78 -12.36
N PHE A 132 21.43 -18.23 -11.53
CA PHE A 132 20.30 -17.44 -11.99
C PHE A 132 20.78 -16.17 -12.72
N ASN A 133 21.74 -15.45 -12.13
CA ASN A 133 22.36 -14.28 -12.76
C ASN A 133 23.03 -14.64 -14.09
N GLU A 134 23.81 -15.73 -14.18
CA GLU A 134 24.42 -16.20 -15.42
C GLU A 134 23.38 -16.41 -16.53
N ILE A 135 22.28 -17.13 -16.22
CA ILE A 135 21.19 -17.40 -17.18
C ILE A 135 20.52 -16.10 -17.65
N PHE A 136 20.21 -15.19 -16.72
CA PHE A 136 19.47 -13.97 -17.05
C PHE A 136 20.36 -12.84 -17.59
N GLN A 137 21.68 -12.92 -17.44
CA GLN A 137 22.65 -12.07 -18.16
C GLN A 137 22.66 -12.39 -19.65
N LEU A 138 22.65 -13.67 -20.03
CA LEU A 138 22.55 -14.09 -21.44
C LEU A 138 21.27 -13.58 -22.12
N ASN A 139 20.20 -13.40 -21.33
CA ASN A 139 18.90 -12.91 -21.79
C ASN A 139 18.68 -11.40 -21.54
N LYS A 140 19.73 -10.66 -21.13
CA LYS A 140 19.73 -9.21 -20.88
C LYS A 140 18.75 -8.71 -19.79
N PHE A 141 18.22 -9.62 -18.96
CA PHE A 141 17.41 -9.26 -17.79
C PHE A 141 18.28 -8.94 -16.56
N CYS A 142 19.46 -9.53 -16.45
CA CYS A 142 20.43 -9.19 -15.42
C CYS A 142 21.60 -8.40 -16.05
N LEU A 143 21.95 -7.25 -15.48
CA LEU A 143 23.10 -6.43 -15.94
C LEU A 143 24.00 -6.04 -14.77
N ASN A 144 25.24 -5.67 -15.06
CA ASN A 144 26.16 -5.20 -14.02
C ASN A 144 25.84 -3.78 -13.52
N ASN A 145 25.21 -2.95 -14.35
CA ASN A 145 24.86 -1.57 -14.02
C ASN A 145 23.42 -1.25 -14.45
N SER A 146 22.67 -0.58 -13.58
CA SER A 146 21.28 -0.18 -13.85
C SER A 146 21.17 0.90 -14.93
N LEU A 147 22.23 1.66 -15.17
CA LEU A 147 22.27 2.66 -16.25
C LEU A 147 22.13 2.02 -17.65
N ASP A 148 22.54 0.76 -17.78
CA ASP A 148 22.54 0.04 -19.05
C ASP A 148 21.13 -0.47 -19.43
N PHE A 149 20.15 -0.45 -18.51
CA PHE A 149 18.78 -0.89 -18.81
C PHE A 149 18.15 -0.11 -19.97
N SER A 150 18.44 1.20 -20.04
CA SER A 150 17.90 2.09 -21.07
C SER A 150 18.41 1.79 -22.48
N SER A 151 19.52 1.06 -22.59
CA SER A 151 20.15 0.71 -23.87
C SER A 151 19.54 -0.53 -24.54
N ILE A 152 18.72 -1.31 -23.82
CA ILE A 152 18.13 -2.55 -24.32
C ILE A 152 16.71 -2.28 -24.79
N PRO A 153 16.38 -2.52 -26.07
CA PRO A 153 15.01 -2.43 -26.56
C PRO A 153 14.09 -3.38 -25.77
N ARG A 154 12.92 -2.88 -25.35
CA ARG A 154 11.98 -3.69 -24.56
C ARG A 154 11.38 -4.83 -25.39
N GLU A 155 11.34 -4.68 -26.70
CA GLU A 155 10.93 -5.70 -27.65
C GLU A 155 11.88 -6.91 -27.64
N ASP A 156 13.19 -6.69 -27.48
CA ASP A 156 14.17 -7.77 -27.35
C ASP A 156 13.90 -8.56 -26.05
N LEU A 157 13.62 -7.85 -24.96
CA LEU A 157 13.26 -8.45 -23.68
C LEU A 157 11.94 -9.23 -23.77
N ALA A 158 10.94 -8.69 -24.47
CA ALA A 158 9.68 -9.39 -24.72
C ALA A 158 9.91 -10.70 -25.50
N GLN A 159 10.78 -10.68 -26.51
CA GLN A 159 11.11 -11.89 -27.25
C GLN A 159 11.82 -12.94 -26.37
N ALA A 160 12.75 -12.51 -25.50
CA ALA A 160 13.38 -13.40 -24.53
C ALA A 160 12.36 -13.94 -23.51
N TYR A 161 11.46 -13.09 -23.00
CA TYR A 161 10.37 -13.46 -22.09
C TYR A 161 9.48 -14.55 -22.70
N PHE A 162 9.06 -14.40 -23.97
CA PHE A 162 8.23 -15.42 -24.62
C PHE A 162 8.99 -16.73 -24.80
N SER A 163 10.24 -16.68 -25.26
CA SER A 163 11.07 -17.88 -25.45
C SER A 163 11.24 -18.67 -24.15
N ILE A 164 11.54 -17.96 -23.04
CA ILE A 164 11.68 -18.57 -21.72
C ILE A 164 10.34 -19.14 -21.24
N SER A 165 9.26 -18.36 -21.36
CA SER A 165 7.93 -18.78 -20.89
C SER A 165 7.43 -20.01 -21.64
N GLU A 166 7.55 -20.04 -22.97
CA GLU A 166 7.15 -21.19 -23.80
C GLU A 166 7.95 -22.45 -23.44
N TYR A 167 9.25 -22.30 -23.17
CA TYR A 167 10.12 -23.41 -22.77
C TYR A 167 9.80 -23.94 -21.36
N LEU A 168 9.48 -23.06 -20.41
CA LEU A 168 9.16 -23.43 -19.03
C LEU A 168 7.76 -23.99 -18.86
N LYS A 169 6.80 -23.56 -19.69
CA LYS A 169 5.37 -23.91 -19.62
C LYS A 169 5.09 -25.39 -19.39
N PRO A 170 5.63 -26.36 -20.17
CA PRO A 170 5.34 -27.77 -19.95
C PRO A 170 5.84 -28.27 -18.58
N LYS A 171 6.97 -27.76 -18.10
CA LYS A 171 7.60 -28.19 -16.82
C LYS A 171 6.88 -27.59 -15.61
N ILE A 172 6.59 -26.29 -15.66
CA ILE A 172 5.93 -25.55 -14.57
C ILE A 172 4.48 -26.00 -14.38
N ARG A 173 3.75 -26.28 -15.47
CA ARG A 173 2.36 -26.77 -15.38
C ARG A 173 2.22 -28.04 -14.56
N THR A 174 3.19 -28.95 -14.65
CA THR A 174 3.22 -30.19 -13.87
C THR A 174 3.88 -30.07 -12.51
N ASP A 175 4.49 -28.93 -12.18
CA ASP A 175 5.19 -28.74 -10.92
C ASP A 175 4.22 -28.31 -9.80
N ASP A 176 3.90 -29.23 -8.89
CA ASP A 176 2.98 -28.99 -7.77
C ASP A 176 3.55 -28.10 -6.66
N THR A 177 4.83 -27.71 -6.74
CA THR A 177 5.45 -26.81 -5.79
C THR A 177 5.30 -25.33 -6.19
N VAL A 178 4.92 -25.05 -7.44
CA VAL A 178 4.58 -23.68 -7.89
C VAL A 178 3.09 -23.45 -7.69
N LYS A 179 2.74 -22.67 -6.66
CA LYS A 179 1.36 -22.39 -6.22
C LYS A 179 1.21 -20.94 -5.75
N GLU A 180 0.00 -20.41 -5.86
CA GLU A 180 -0.38 -19.08 -5.34
C GLU A 180 -0.34 -19.01 -3.80
N THR A 181 -0.47 -20.15 -3.13
CA THR A 181 -0.46 -20.28 -1.67
C THR A 181 0.77 -21.04 -1.19
N PHE A 182 1.31 -20.65 -0.04
CA PHE A 182 2.39 -21.38 0.61
C PHE A 182 1.98 -22.81 0.97
N ALA A 183 2.93 -23.74 0.84
CA ALA A 183 2.76 -25.11 1.28
C ALA A 183 2.63 -25.18 2.81
N LEU A 184 1.78 -26.10 3.28
CA LEU A 184 1.64 -26.49 4.68
C LEU A 184 2.61 -27.65 4.95
N SER A 185 3.34 -27.59 6.06
CA SER A 185 4.17 -28.71 6.53
C SER A 185 3.48 -29.44 7.69
N ASP A 186 3.76 -30.73 7.84
CA ASP A 186 3.21 -31.54 8.93
C ASP A 186 3.61 -30.97 10.29
N GLU A 187 4.82 -30.40 10.39
CA GLU A 187 5.33 -29.84 11.65
C GLU A 187 4.64 -28.52 12.02
N GLU A 188 4.23 -27.72 11.04
CA GLU A 188 3.40 -26.53 11.26
C GLU A 188 2.01 -26.91 11.80
N GLU A 189 1.38 -27.95 11.24
CA GLU A 189 0.09 -28.44 11.72
C GLU A 189 0.20 -28.99 13.15
N ASN A 190 1.27 -29.73 13.43
CA ASN A 190 1.59 -30.19 14.78
C ASN A 190 1.78 -29.03 15.76
N TYR A 191 2.46 -27.95 15.35
CA TYR A 191 2.63 -26.77 16.19
C TYR A 191 1.31 -26.02 16.39
N PHE A 192 0.43 -25.98 15.39
CA PHE A 192 -0.90 -25.39 15.52
C PHE A 192 -1.73 -26.08 16.58
N GLN A 193 -1.71 -27.40 16.60
CA GLN A 193 -2.35 -28.18 17.64
C GLN A 193 -1.73 -27.87 19.01
N TYR A 194 -0.40 -27.86 19.11
CA TYR A 194 0.30 -27.51 20.35
C TYR A 194 -0.06 -26.11 20.87
N PHE A 195 -0.10 -25.10 20.01
CA PHE A 195 -0.49 -23.73 20.36
C PHE A 195 -1.92 -23.68 20.90
N ASN A 196 -2.86 -24.34 20.23
CA ASN A 196 -4.25 -24.38 20.64
C ASN A 196 -4.44 -25.15 21.96
N ASP A 197 -3.79 -26.30 22.12
CA ASP A 197 -3.83 -27.10 23.35
C ASP A 197 -3.24 -26.33 24.54
N THR A 198 -2.15 -25.60 24.32
CA THR A 198 -1.52 -24.77 25.34
C THR A 198 -2.45 -23.62 25.75
N LEU A 199 -3.05 -22.94 24.79
CA LEU A 199 -4.08 -21.92 25.05
C LEU A 199 -5.31 -22.48 25.76
N ASP A 200 -5.74 -23.69 25.40
CA ASP A 200 -6.89 -24.35 26.01
C ASP A 200 -6.62 -24.77 27.45
N ARG A 201 -5.39 -25.20 27.74
CA ARG A 201 -4.93 -25.59 29.08
C ARG A 201 -4.74 -24.39 30.03
N TYR A 202 -4.12 -23.31 29.56
CA TYR A 202 -3.77 -22.17 30.42
C TYR A 202 -4.75 -21.00 30.31
N GLY A 203 -5.67 -21.02 29.35
CA GLY A 203 -6.66 -19.97 29.11
C GLY A 203 -6.08 -18.68 28.48
N GLN A 204 -4.80 -18.41 28.68
CA GLN A 204 -4.05 -17.32 28.05
C GLN A 204 -2.56 -17.64 28.00
N VAL A 205 -1.86 -17.08 27.01
CA VAL A 205 -0.41 -17.13 26.86
C VAL A 205 0.09 -15.75 26.43
N PHE A 206 1.37 -15.46 26.63
CA PHE A 206 1.99 -14.26 26.08
C PHE A 206 2.97 -14.63 24.98
N ILE A 207 2.86 -13.96 23.82
CA ILE A 207 3.69 -14.20 22.64
C ILE A 207 4.63 -13.02 22.42
N MET A 208 5.92 -13.30 22.40
CA MET A 208 6.98 -12.32 22.14
C MET A 208 7.81 -12.74 20.93
N CYS A 209 7.90 -11.87 19.93
CA CYS A 209 8.70 -12.05 18.73
C CYS A 209 9.95 -11.17 18.82
N LEU A 210 11.12 -11.76 18.57
CA LEU A 210 12.42 -11.14 18.74
C LEU A 210 13.32 -11.51 17.57
N ASP A 211 14.09 -10.54 17.07
CA ASP A 211 15.21 -10.77 16.17
C ASP A 211 16.53 -10.55 16.90
N ILE A 212 17.41 -11.55 16.83
CA ILE A 212 18.78 -11.49 17.33
C ILE A 212 19.70 -11.50 16.12
N LYS A 213 20.16 -10.31 15.72
CA LYS A 213 21.08 -10.14 14.59
C LYS A 213 22.50 -10.40 15.06
N LEU A 214 23.19 -11.34 14.42
CA LEU A 214 24.60 -11.65 14.68
C LEU A 214 25.43 -11.17 13.49
N TYR A 215 26.28 -10.18 13.71
CA TYR A 215 27.10 -9.59 12.65
C TYR A 215 28.34 -10.43 12.36
N ALA A 216 28.80 -10.37 11.12
CA ALA A 216 30.04 -10.98 10.66
C ALA A 216 31.25 -10.60 11.55
N PRO A 217 32.12 -11.56 11.95
CA PRO A 217 33.31 -11.29 12.78
C PRO A 217 34.42 -10.46 12.09
N SER A 218 34.47 -10.44 10.75
CA SER A 218 35.42 -9.70 9.92
C SER A 218 34.78 -9.28 8.59
N ASN A 219 35.34 -8.27 7.91
CA ASN A 219 34.91 -7.87 6.56
C ASN A 219 35.24 -8.91 5.49
N ASP A 220 36.16 -9.85 5.77
CA ASP A 220 36.52 -10.97 4.88
C ASP A 220 35.63 -12.20 5.15
N CYS A 221 34.32 -12.03 5.07
CA CYS A 221 33.46 -13.20 4.94
C CYS A 221 33.66 -13.76 3.52
N SER A 222 34.24 -14.96 3.41
CA SER A 222 34.19 -15.74 2.17
C SER A 222 32.76 -15.73 1.65
N ASP A 223 32.53 -15.56 0.34
CA ASP A 223 31.21 -15.41 -0.31
C ASP A 223 30.25 -16.61 -0.10
N SER A 224 29.86 -16.87 1.15
CA SER A 224 29.24 -18.11 1.60
C SER A 224 28.61 -17.96 3.00
N TYR A 225 27.30 -18.15 3.06
CA TYR A 225 26.54 -18.28 4.31
C TYR A 225 26.95 -19.52 5.12
N THR A 226 27.46 -20.58 4.48
CA THR A 226 27.97 -21.76 5.18
C THR A 226 29.20 -21.45 6.02
N SER A 227 30.13 -20.66 5.48
CA SER A 227 31.31 -20.22 6.24
C SER A 227 30.92 -19.29 7.38
N LEU A 228 29.98 -18.38 7.13
CA LEU A 228 29.45 -17.46 8.12
C LEU A 228 28.76 -18.20 9.28
N PHE A 229 27.96 -19.22 8.97
CA PHE A 229 27.34 -20.08 9.97
C PHE A 229 28.37 -20.80 10.82
N LYS A 230 29.39 -21.42 10.19
CA LYS A 230 30.49 -22.07 10.94
C LYS A 230 31.21 -21.09 11.88
N ALA A 231 31.45 -19.86 11.44
CA ALA A 231 32.08 -18.82 12.25
C ALA A 231 31.19 -18.30 13.40
N LEU A 232 29.87 -18.35 13.24
CA LEU A 232 28.89 -17.87 14.23
C LEU A 232 28.27 -19.00 15.07
N ASN A 233 28.55 -20.27 14.77
CA ASN A 233 27.89 -21.43 15.36
C ASN A 233 27.97 -21.44 16.90
N ASP A 234 29.15 -21.16 17.47
CA ASP A 234 29.32 -21.11 18.92
C ASP A 234 28.49 -20.00 19.57
N LYS A 235 28.35 -18.86 18.88
CA LYS A 235 27.52 -17.74 19.34
C LYS A 235 26.03 -18.07 19.24
N ILE A 236 25.60 -18.72 18.15
CA ILE A 236 24.23 -19.18 17.97
C ILE A 236 23.87 -20.19 19.08
N ASN A 237 24.75 -21.16 19.35
CA ASN A 237 24.54 -22.13 20.43
C ASN A 237 24.51 -21.48 21.82
N ALA A 238 25.37 -20.48 22.07
CA ALA A 238 25.30 -19.70 23.30
C ALA A 238 23.96 -18.95 23.44
N VAL A 239 23.45 -18.35 22.37
CA VAL A 239 22.13 -17.70 22.36
C VAL A 239 21.03 -18.72 22.68
N TYR A 240 21.07 -19.93 22.10
CA TYR A 240 20.12 -20.99 22.39
C TYR A 240 20.11 -21.37 23.87
N GLN A 241 21.30 -21.55 24.47
CA GLN A 241 21.44 -21.83 25.90
C GLN A 241 20.91 -20.68 26.78
N LEU A 242 21.06 -19.43 26.34
CA LEU A 242 20.53 -18.28 27.08
C LEU A 242 19.01 -18.19 27.01
N ILE A 243 18.41 -18.50 25.86
CA ILE A 243 16.95 -18.56 25.69
C ILE A 243 16.35 -19.68 26.55
N ASP A 244 17.01 -20.84 26.62
CA ASP A 244 16.65 -21.96 27.49
C ASP A 244 16.57 -21.59 28.98
N GLN A 245 17.35 -20.61 29.41
CA GLN A 245 17.43 -20.14 30.79
C GLN A 245 16.44 -19.00 31.10
N ILE A 246 15.55 -18.64 30.17
CA ILE A 246 14.54 -17.61 30.42
C ILE A 246 13.45 -18.21 31.31
N GLU A 247 13.23 -17.60 32.47
CA GLU A 247 12.19 -18.00 33.42
C GLU A 247 10.78 -17.86 32.80
N ASN A 248 9.88 -18.78 33.17
CA ASN A 248 8.48 -18.83 32.73
C ASN A 248 8.25 -19.02 31.21
N LEU A 249 9.30 -19.33 30.45
CA LEU A 249 9.19 -19.70 29.05
C LEU A 249 8.53 -21.07 28.94
N GLN A 250 7.42 -21.16 28.21
CA GLN A 250 6.66 -22.38 28.01
C GLN A 250 7.18 -23.16 26.80
N SER A 251 7.46 -22.43 25.73
CA SER A 251 8.09 -22.94 24.53
C SER A 251 8.71 -21.81 23.73
N TYR A 252 9.56 -22.17 22.79
CA TYR A 252 10.06 -21.23 21.80
C TYR A 252 10.23 -21.89 20.43
N LEU A 253 10.20 -21.06 19.39
CA LEU A 253 10.61 -21.37 18.04
C LEU A 253 11.77 -20.47 17.64
N LEU A 254 12.81 -21.05 17.06
CA LEU A 254 13.98 -20.30 16.57
C LEU A 254 14.24 -20.69 15.12
N LYS A 255 14.50 -19.70 14.26
CA LYS A 255 14.86 -19.91 12.86
C LYS A 255 16.00 -18.98 12.47
N LEU A 256 16.95 -19.50 11.72
CA LEU A 256 17.96 -18.69 11.06
C LEU A 256 17.42 -18.16 9.74
N GLU A 257 17.58 -16.85 9.54
CA GLU A 257 17.16 -16.12 8.36
C GLU A 257 18.33 -15.28 7.82
N PRO A 258 18.37 -15.03 6.50
CA PRO A 258 19.37 -14.15 5.94
C PRO A 258 19.11 -12.71 6.39
N MET A 259 20.18 -11.95 6.58
CA MET A 259 20.12 -10.57 7.06
C MET A 259 20.43 -9.57 5.93
N GLN A 260 19.91 -8.35 6.08
CA GLN A 260 20.23 -7.22 5.20
C GLN A 260 21.73 -6.91 5.21
N GLU A 261 22.33 -6.77 6.39
CA GLU A 261 23.77 -6.64 6.55
C GLU A 261 24.49 -8.00 6.61
N ALA A 262 25.80 -8.02 6.40
CA ALA A 262 26.62 -9.22 6.50
C ALA A 262 26.54 -9.85 7.91
N GLY A 263 25.91 -11.01 7.99
CA GLY A 263 25.62 -11.71 9.24
C GLY A 263 24.42 -12.65 9.11
N LEU A 264 23.98 -13.18 10.24
CA LEU A 264 22.83 -14.08 10.35
C LEU A 264 21.81 -13.49 11.31
N ASN A 265 20.53 -13.59 10.97
CA ASN A 265 19.47 -13.22 11.89
C ASN A 265 18.86 -14.47 12.51
N LEU A 266 18.80 -14.51 13.83
CA LEU A 266 18.04 -15.52 14.56
C LEU A 266 16.67 -14.95 14.94
N HIS A 267 15.65 -15.36 14.20
CA HIS A 267 14.26 -15.00 14.45
C HIS A 267 13.66 -15.93 15.50
N CYS A 268 13.10 -15.34 16.56
CA CYS A 268 12.64 -16.03 17.75
C CYS A 268 11.16 -15.74 18.00
N ILE A 269 10.36 -16.79 18.25
CA ILE A 269 9.01 -16.67 18.82
C ILE A 269 9.03 -17.34 20.19
N LEU A 270 8.85 -16.54 21.24
CA LEU A 270 8.86 -16.97 22.62
C LEU A 270 7.42 -16.99 23.16
N MET A 271 6.99 -18.13 23.69
CA MET A 271 5.68 -18.30 24.31
C MET A 271 5.84 -18.46 25.81
N PHE A 272 5.19 -17.58 26.57
CA PHE A 272 5.25 -17.58 28.02
C PHE A 272 3.92 -18.00 28.64
N ASN A 273 4.02 -18.73 29.75
CA ASN A 273 2.87 -18.99 30.59
C ASN A 273 2.66 -17.79 31.52
N CYS A 274 1.60 -17.01 31.28
CA CYS A 274 1.32 -15.81 32.06
C CYS A 274 0.10 -16.02 32.96
N ARG A 275 0.33 -16.35 34.23
CA ARG A 275 -0.67 -16.24 35.30
C ARG A 275 -0.77 -14.82 35.89
N HIS A 276 0.19 -13.94 35.59
CA HIS A 276 0.32 -12.62 36.21
C HIS A 276 0.24 -11.46 35.20
N ALA A 277 -0.23 -10.30 35.69
CA ALA A 277 -0.53 -9.12 34.87
C ALA A 277 0.68 -8.25 34.48
N ASN A 278 1.89 -8.54 34.99
CA ASN A 278 3.08 -7.69 34.85
C ASN A 278 4.16 -8.36 33.99
N PHE A 279 3.86 -8.61 32.71
CA PHE A 279 4.85 -9.08 31.74
C PHE A 279 5.56 -7.88 31.09
N SER A 280 6.89 -7.81 31.17
CA SER A 280 7.69 -6.71 30.63
C SER A 280 8.61 -7.21 29.51
N GLU A 281 8.25 -6.93 28.26
CA GLU A 281 9.07 -7.26 27.09
C GLU A 281 10.46 -6.61 27.18
N ASP A 282 10.51 -5.33 27.56
CA ASP A 282 11.77 -4.59 27.74
C ASP A 282 12.64 -5.18 28.87
N GLY A 283 11.99 -5.73 29.91
CA GLY A 283 12.67 -6.42 31.00
C GLY A 283 13.38 -7.68 30.51
N ILE A 284 12.70 -8.50 29.71
CA ILE A 284 13.27 -9.72 29.12
C ILE A 284 14.40 -9.37 28.14
N MET A 285 14.19 -8.37 27.28
CA MET A 285 15.21 -7.86 26.37
C MET A 285 16.46 -7.42 27.13
N SER A 286 16.29 -6.65 28.21
CA SER A 286 17.41 -6.14 29.01
C SER A 286 18.16 -7.26 29.74
N GLN A 287 17.45 -8.27 30.23
CA GLN A 287 18.07 -9.44 30.87
C GLN A 287 18.85 -10.27 29.85
N LEU A 288 18.27 -10.52 28.67
CA LEU A 288 18.93 -11.23 27.60
C LEU A 288 20.17 -10.47 27.11
N ASP A 289 20.05 -9.16 26.87
CA ASP A 289 21.17 -8.29 26.49
C ASP A 289 22.31 -8.33 27.52
N LYS A 290 21.98 -8.28 28.81
CA LYS A 290 22.96 -8.37 29.89
C LYS A 290 23.68 -9.74 29.89
N LYS A 291 22.93 -10.83 29.72
CA LYS A 291 23.51 -12.19 29.65
C LYS A 291 24.36 -12.36 28.39
N MET A 292 23.91 -11.85 27.24
CA MET A 292 24.65 -11.86 25.97
C MET A 292 25.99 -11.12 26.08
N LYS A 293 26.02 -9.92 26.67
CA LYS A 293 27.25 -9.16 26.92
C LYS A 293 28.27 -9.87 27.81
N SER A 294 27.82 -10.80 28.64
CA SER A 294 28.70 -11.60 29.50
C SER A 294 29.28 -12.84 28.81
N GLN A 295 28.81 -13.19 27.61
CA GLN A 295 29.33 -14.31 26.84
C GLN A 295 30.59 -13.92 26.07
N VAL A 296 31.56 -14.83 26.07
CA VAL A 296 32.82 -14.63 25.33
C VAL A 296 32.52 -14.57 23.83
N GLY A 297 32.98 -13.51 23.16
CA GLY A 297 32.78 -13.31 21.71
C GLY A 297 31.49 -12.58 21.30
N LEU A 298 30.61 -12.23 22.25
CA LEU A 298 29.40 -11.43 22.04
C LEU A 298 29.56 -10.05 22.69
N SER A 299 30.23 -9.14 21.98
CA SER A 299 30.33 -7.71 22.36
C SER A 299 29.20 -6.88 21.74
N ALA A 300 29.00 -5.65 22.23
CA ALA A 300 27.93 -4.75 21.76
C ALA A 300 27.98 -4.40 20.25
N GLY A 301 29.11 -4.62 19.58
CA GLY A 301 29.23 -4.44 18.13
C GLY A 301 29.02 -5.71 17.31
N SER A 302 28.91 -6.87 17.96
CA SER A 302 28.81 -8.19 17.29
C SER A 302 27.38 -8.72 17.19
N TYR A 303 26.42 -8.09 17.88
CA TYR A 303 25.01 -8.44 17.76
C TYR A 303 24.10 -7.23 18.01
N SER A 304 22.84 -7.33 17.59
CA SER A 304 21.77 -6.43 18.02
C SER A 304 20.47 -7.19 18.30
N LEU A 305 19.66 -6.66 19.22
CA LEU A 305 18.38 -7.24 19.61
C LEU A 305 17.25 -6.31 19.17
N THR A 306 16.25 -6.85 18.47
CA THR A 306 15.11 -6.08 17.99
C THR A 306 13.81 -6.73 18.44
N ASN A 307 12.97 -5.99 19.16
CA ASN A 307 11.64 -6.46 19.55
C ASN A 307 10.66 -6.34 18.37
N TRP A 308 10.28 -7.46 17.78
CA TRP A 308 9.39 -7.50 16.63
C TRP A 308 7.90 -7.31 16.99
N ASN A 309 7.53 -7.45 18.27
CA ASN A 309 6.17 -7.16 18.72
C ASN A 309 5.80 -5.69 18.46
N ASN A 310 6.73 -4.77 18.68
CA ASN A 310 6.54 -3.35 18.42
C ASN A 310 6.24 -3.09 16.93
N TYR A 311 6.84 -3.84 16.03
CA TYR A 311 6.61 -3.73 14.59
C TYR A 311 5.24 -4.31 14.21
N LEU A 312 4.94 -5.54 14.60
CA LEU A 312 3.66 -6.19 14.29
C LEU A 312 2.45 -5.44 14.87
N SER A 313 2.60 -4.88 16.08
CA SER A 313 1.54 -4.14 16.74
C SER A 313 1.25 -2.78 16.11
N LYS A 314 2.25 -2.18 15.47
CA LYS A 314 2.19 -0.85 14.85
C LYS A 314 1.70 -0.86 13.41
N TYR A 315 2.04 -1.89 12.62
CA TYR A 315 1.82 -1.86 11.16
C TYR A 315 0.79 -2.84 10.61
N ARG A 316 0.33 -3.83 11.41
CA ARG A 316 -0.61 -4.85 10.91
C ARG A 316 -1.77 -5.11 11.87
N ALA A 317 -1.50 -5.79 12.98
CA ALA A 317 -2.52 -6.21 13.91
C ALA A 317 -1.99 -6.13 15.34
N HIS A 318 -2.36 -5.06 16.04
CA HIS A 318 -2.06 -4.83 17.46
C HIS A 318 -2.35 -6.02 18.39
N ASN A 319 -3.22 -6.96 17.99
CA ASN A 319 -3.61 -8.10 18.80
C ASN A 319 -2.96 -9.42 18.33
N ALA A 320 -1.98 -9.38 17.41
CA ALA A 320 -1.27 -10.57 16.92
C ALA A 320 -0.17 -11.04 17.89
N VAL A 321 0.30 -10.17 18.77
CA VAL A 321 1.39 -10.41 19.71
C VAL A 321 1.01 -9.92 21.10
N GLY A 322 1.81 -10.25 22.11
CA GLY A 322 1.51 -9.95 23.51
C GLY A 322 0.54 -10.97 24.12
N LEU A 323 -0.38 -10.51 24.98
CA LEU A 323 -1.29 -11.40 25.70
C LEU A 323 -2.41 -11.95 24.79
N ILE A 324 -2.31 -13.23 24.44
CA ILE A 324 -3.31 -13.98 23.66
C ILE A 324 -4.21 -14.75 24.61
N LYS A 325 -5.52 -14.45 24.57
CA LYS A 325 -6.53 -15.13 25.39
C LYS A 325 -7.31 -16.14 24.57
N LYS A 326 -7.61 -17.30 25.15
CA LYS A 326 -8.43 -18.38 24.55
C LYS A 326 -9.74 -17.87 23.93
N ASN A 327 -10.43 -16.97 24.62
CA ASN A 327 -11.74 -16.45 24.21
C ASN A 327 -11.64 -15.31 23.18
N ASN A 328 -10.45 -14.78 22.90
CA ASN A 328 -10.25 -13.70 21.92
C ASN A 328 -9.91 -14.30 20.56
N ILE A 329 -10.94 -14.76 19.84
CA ILE A 329 -10.82 -15.40 18.52
C ILE A 329 -10.04 -14.52 17.51
N PRO A 330 -10.30 -13.20 17.37
CA PRO A 330 -9.53 -12.36 16.46
C PRO A 330 -8.04 -12.26 16.81
N SER A 331 -7.69 -12.21 18.09
CA SER A 331 -6.29 -12.16 18.53
C SER A 331 -5.57 -13.48 18.25
N ARG A 332 -6.24 -14.63 18.48
CA ARG A 332 -5.71 -15.95 18.14
C ARG A 332 -5.47 -16.11 16.64
N PHE A 333 -6.45 -15.72 15.82
CA PHE A 333 -6.32 -15.76 14.36
C PHE A 333 -5.16 -14.88 13.90
N ASN A 334 -5.11 -13.62 14.34
CA ASN A 334 -4.05 -12.69 13.93
C ASN A 334 -2.68 -13.14 14.41
N CYS A 335 -2.57 -13.73 15.60
CA CYS A 335 -1.33 -14.31 16.09
C CYS A 335 -0.87 -15.43 15.18
N TRP A 336 -1.76 -16.38 14.86
CA TRP A 336 -1.42 -17.44 13.93
C TRP A 336 -0.99 -16.91 12.55
N TYR A 337 -1.81 -16.03 11.98
CA TYR A 337 -1.63 -15.53 10.62
C TYR A 337 -0.38 -14.67 10.44
N TRP A 338 -0.11 -13.73 11.36
CA TRP A 338 0.98 -12.77 11.21
C TRP A 338 2.30 -13.22 11.84
N VAL A 339 2.26 -14.09 12.85
CA VAL A 339 3.45 -14.55 13.58
C VAL A 339 3.86 -15.93 13.08
N TYR A 340 3.03 -16.94 13.33
CA TYR A 340 3.38 -18.33 13.08
C TYR A 340 3.39 -18.67 11.59
N SER A 341 2.38 -18.26 10.83
CA SER A 341 2.36 -18.50 9.39
C SER A 341 3.51 -17.78 8.67
N TYR A 342 3.94 -16.60 9.13
CA TYR A 342 5.16 -15.96 8.61
C TYR A 342 6.37 -16.86 8.85
N PHE A 343 6.57 -17.28 10.11
CA PHE A 343 7.70 -18.09 10.54
C PHE A 343 7.84 -19.38 9.73
N PHE A 344 6.75 -20.09 9.48
CA PHE A 344 6.78 -21.34 8.71
C PHE A 344 6.91 -21.10 7.19
N SER A 345 6.38 -20.00 6.66
CA SER A 345 6.36 -19.76 5.21
C SER A 345 7.55 -18.99 4.66
N VAL A 346 8.32 -18.24 5.47
CA VAL A 346 9.37 -17.34 4.95
C VAL A 346 10.42 -18.02 4.08
N ASN A 347 10.85 -19.25 4.42
CA ASN A 347 11.84 -20.01 3.65
C ASN A 347 11.34 -20.42 2.25
N GLN A 348 10.03 -20.36 2.02
CA GLN A 348 9.44 -20.59 0.69
C GLN A 348 9.59 -19.37 -0.24
N VAL A 349 10.07 -18.24 0.29
CA VAL A 349 10.39 -17.02 -0.47
C VAL A 349 11.89 -16.75 -0.48
N ILE A 350 12.49 -16.73 0.70
CA ILE A 350 13.92 -16.48 0.90
C ILE A 350 14.39 -17.21 2.15
N GLY A 351 15.49 -17.95 2.04
CA GLY A 351 15.99 -18.78 3.12
C GLY A 351 17.49 -19.02 3.03
N LEU A 352 17.95 -19.91 3.90
CA LEU A 352 19.32 -20.37 3.95
C LEU A 352 19.35 -21.86 3.64
N ASN A 353 20.31 -22.28 2.83
CA ASN A 353 20.59 -23.67 2.49
C ASN A 353 22.06 -23.95 2.77
N ILE A 354 22.36 -24.22 4.05
CA ILE A 354 23.71 -24.23 4.61
C ILE A 354 24.15 -25.66 4.91
N GLU A 355 25.37 -26.03 4.54
CA GLU A 355 25.90 -27.35 4.90
C GLU A 355 26.02 -27.50 6.44
N GLY A 356 25.41 -28.55 6.99
CA GLY A 356 25.40 -28.82 8.43
C GLY A 356 24.23 -28.20 9.19
N LEU A 357 23.30 -27.53 8.50
CA LEU A 357 22.01 -27.08 9.02
C LEU A 357 20.92 -27.80 8.19
N ASP A 358 20.10 -28.65 8.79
CA ASP A 358 19.00 -29.27 8.04
C ASP A 358 17.99 -28.18 7.63
N ASN A 359 17.57 -28.20 6.35
CA ASN A 359 16.75 -27.14 5.73
C ASN A 359 15.38 -26.90 6.40
N ASN A 360 14.96 -27.79 7.31
CA ASN A 360 13.72 -27.73 8.09
C ASN A 360 13.93 -27.37 9.57
N ASP A 361 15.17 -27.20 10.04
CA ASP A 361 15.46 -27.13 11.48
C ASP A 361 15.27 -25.71 12.04
N TYR A 362 14.00 -25.36 12.22
CA TYR A 362 13.67 -24.48 13.32
C TYR A 362 13.80 -25.26 14.63
N VAL A 363 14.33 -24.62 15.67
CA VAL A 363 14.39 -25.25 16.99
C VAL A 363 13.05 -25.03 17.67
N PHE A 364 12.26 -26.10 17.79
CA PHE A 364 11.12 -26.13 18.71
C PHE A 364 11.50 -26.85 19.98
N LYS A 365 11.41 -26.16 21.11
CA LYS A 365 11.58 -26.79 22.42
C LYS A 365 10.41 -26.47 23.33
N LYS A 366 9.84 -27.52 23.93
CA LYS A 366 8.92 -27.40 25.07
C LYS A 366 9.78 -27.32 26.33
N CYS A 367 9.62 -26.26 27.09
CA CYS A 367 10.33 -26.12 28.36
C CYS A 367 9.56 -26.90 29.44
N SER A 368 10.26 -27.74 30.20
CA SER A 368 9.69 -28.41 31.37
C SER A 368 9.40 -27.37 32.44
N ILE A 369 8.13 -27.24 32.82
CA ILE A 369 7.75 -26.42 33.97
C ILE A 369 8.28 -27.15 35.21
N SER A 370 9.32 -26.61 35.85
CA SER A 370 9.47 -26.82 37.28
C SER A 370 8.50 -25.86 37.95
N ASP A 371 7.61 -26.36 38.80
CA ASP A 371 6.70 -25.57 39.63
C ASP A 371 7.47 -24.81 40.73
N LEU A 372 8.49 -24.03 40.34
CA LEU A 372 9.22 -23.14 41.24
C LEU A 372 8.56 -21.77 41.18
N ILE A 373 7.73 -21.52 42.18
CA ILE A 373 7.26 -20.19 42.58
C ILE A 373 8.50 -19.37 42.98
N PRO A 374 8.83 -18.24 42.32
CA PRO A 374 9.73 -17.27 42.90
C PRO A 374 8.90 -16.30 43.75
N ASP A 375 8.99 -16.51 45.05
CA ASP A 375 8.70 -15.50 46.05
C ASP A 375 9.76 -14.40 45.93
N GLY A 376 9.34 -13.14 45.74
CA GLY A 376 10.31 -12.06 45.60
C GLY A 376 9.76 -10.82 44.90
N LYS A 377 9.11 -9.96 45.67
CA LYS A 377 8.96 -8.54 45.34
C LYS A 377 10.35 -7.94 45.12
N SER A 378 10.83 -7.86 43.89
CA SER A 378 11.84 -6.87 43.55
C SER A 378 11.12 -5.58 43.18
N GLN A 379 11.08 -4.66 44.16
CA GLN A 379 10.88 -3.25 43.86
C GLN A 379 12.01 -2.80 42.94
N GLN A 380 11.77 -2.73 41.64
CA GLN A 380 12.60 -1.88 40.78
C GLN A 380 12.29 -0.44 41.18
N LYS A 381 13.25 0.18 41.87
CA LYS A 381 13.37 1.64 41.92
C LYS A 381 13.38 2.12 40.48
N ASP A 382 12.45 3.02 40.14
CA ASP A 382 12.48 3.82 38.92
C ASP A 382 13.83 4.56 38.87
N ALA A 383 14.81 3.96 38.20
CA ALA A 383 15.97 4.70 37.73
C ALA A 383 15.43 5.65 36.66
N THR A 384 15.48 6.95 36.96
CA THR A 384 15.02 8.01 36.07
C THR A 384 15.83 8.00 34.78
N LYS A 385 15.37 7.21 33.80
CA LYS A 385 15.95 7.14 32.46
C LYS A 385 15.54 8.41 31.71
N GLN A 386 16.52 9.21 31.30
CA GLN A 386 16.27 10.31 30.37
C GLN A 386 15.78 9.70 29.05
N ILE A 387 14.73 10.28 28.47
CA ILE A 387 14.03 9.73 27.32
C ILE A 387 14.26 10.62 26.09
N THR A 388 14.37 10.02 24.90
CA THR A 388 14.36 10.73 23.61
C THR A 388 12.93 10.91 23.08
N PHE A 389 12.74 11.76 22.07
CA PHE A 389 11.45 11.87 21.38
C PHE A 389 11.07 10.57 20.66
N ASP A 390 12.06 9.84 20.13
CA ASP A 390 11.87 8.52 19.52
C ASP A 390 11.31 7.48 20.50
N GLU A 391 11.83 7.46 21.72
CA GLU A 391 11.31 6.58 22.78
C GLU A 391 9.90 7.01 23.24
N LEU A 392 9.62 8.32 23.27
CA LEU A 392 8.28 8.85 23.58
C LEU A 392 7.23 8.46 22.51
N LEU A 393 7.61 8.55 21.23
CA LEU A 393 6.82 8.14 20.07
C LEU A 393 6.39 6.68 20.17
N MET A 394 7.31 5.80 20.56
CA MET A 394 7.07 4.36 20.74
C MET A 394 6.11 4.05 21.89
N LEU A 395 6.08 4.89 22.93
CA LEU A 395 5.20 4.71 24.10
C LEU A 395 3.80 5.31 23.89
N SER A 396 3.64 6.21 22.92
CA SER A 396 2.36 6.83 22.60
C SER A 396 1.42 5.83 21.90
N LYS A 397 0.40 5.33 22.61
CA LYS A 397 -0.61 4.42 22.04
C LYS A 397 -1.39 5.13 20.93
N SER A 398 -1.12 4.80 19.66
CA SER A 398 -1.68 5.43 18.44
C SER A 398 -3.15 5.08 18.13
N LYS A 399 -3.96 4.72 19.11
CA LYS A 399 -5.29 4.11 18.89
C LYS A 399 -6.51 4.97 19.25
N LYS A 400 -6.36 6.29 19.36
CA LYS A 400 -7.51 7.19 19.58
C LYS A 400 -7.80 8.00 18.32
N SER A 401 -9.02 7.89 17.80
CA SER A 401 -9.58 8.90 16.89
C SER A 401 -9.35 10.28 17.49
N PHE A 402 -8.69 11.17 16.74
CA PHE A 402 -8.49 12.54 17.19
C PHE A 402 -9.82 13.27 17.19
N ASP A 403 -10.24 13.77 18.35
CA ASP A 403 -11.43 14.61 18.44
C ASP A 403 -11.17 15.95 17.72
N CYS A 404 -12.11 16.34 16.87
CA CYS A 404 -12.04 17.55 16.04
C CYS A 404 -12.89 18.71 16.58
N LYS A 405 -13.47 18.60 17.79
CA LYS A 405 -14.33 19.65 18.39
C LYS A 405 -13.67 21.02 18.57
N HIS A 406 -12.34 21.11 18.58
CA HIS A 406 -11.63 22.40 18.63
C HIS A 406 -11.63 23.15 17.30
N LEU A 407 -11.86 22.45 16.20
CA LEU A 407 -11.86 23.04 14.87
C LEU A 407 -13.19 23.74 14.61
N SER A 408 -13.15 24.78 13.77
CA SER A 408 -14.38 25.41 13.28
C SER A 408 -15.21 24.40 12.49
N LEU A 409 -16.54 24.62 12.41
CA LEU A 409 -17.43 23.78 11.60
C LEU A 409 -16.96 23.68 10.14
N ILE A 410 -16.37 24.75 9.61
CA ILE A 410 -15.87 24.80 8.22
C ILE A 410 -14.66 23.88 8.06
N ALA A 411 -13.70 23.90 8.99
CA ALA A 411 -12.54 23.02 8.99
C ALA A 411 -12.95 21.55 9.24
N TYR A 412 -13.94 21.31 10.10
CA TYR A 412 -14.50 19.97 10.30
C TYR A 412 -15.15 19.42 9.01
N ASN A 413 -15.97 20.23 8.34
CA ASN A 413 -16.58 19.85 7.07
C ASN A 413 -15.54 19.60 5.99
N TYR A 414 -14.47 20.41 5.94
CA TYR A 414 -13.33 20.22 5.05
C TYR A 414 -12.65 18.87 5.29
N LEU A 415 -12.32 18.53 6.54
CA LEU A 415 -11.69 17.25 6.89
C LEU A 415 -12.57 16.04 6.53
N HIS A 416 -13.90 16.16 6.65
CA HIS A 416 -14.80 15.11 6.15
C HIS A 416 -14.72 14.95 4.61
N LYS A 417 -14.42 16.02 3.86
CA LYS A 417 -14.18 15.90 2.41
C LYS A 417 -12.80 15.31 2.12
N VAL A 418 -11.78 15.62 2.92
CA VAL A 418 -10.45 14.99 2.83
C VAL A 418 -10.59 13.48 2.98
N ASP A 419 -11.24 13.02 4.06
CA ASP A 419 -11.49 11.59 4.35
C ASP A 419 -12.19 10.89 3.17
N LEU A 420 -13.13 11.59 2.51
CA LEU A 420 -13.82 11.08 1.33
C LEU A 420 -12.94 10.92 0.09
N MET A 421 -11.96 11.80 -0.12
CA MET A 421 -11.04 11.72 -1.27
C MET A 421 -9.89 10.76 -1.04
N ASP A 422 -9.65 10.42 0.22
CA ASP A 422 -8.58 9.56 0.66
C ASP A 422 -9.01 8.06 0.71
N LEU A 423 -10.32 7.80 0.79
CA LEU A 423 -10.96 6.48 0.65
C LEU A 423 -10.46 5.61 -0.54
N PRO A 424 -10.25 6.14 -1.76
CA PRO A 424 -9.69 5.37 -2.89
C PRO A 424 -8.20 5.05 -2.77
N HIS A 425 -7.49 5.73 -1.87
CA HIS A 425 -6.04 5.60 -1.65
C HIS A 425 -5.71 4.76 -0.40
N ALA A 426 -6.70 4.45 0.44
CA ALA A 426 -6.59 3.46 1.48
C ALA A 426 -6.42 2.06 0.84
N LEU A 427 -5.18 1.57 0.80
CA LEU A 427 -4.88 0.22 0.33
C LEU A 427 -5.71 -0.83 1.10
N LEU A 428 -6.68 -1.44 0.40
CA LEU A 428 -7.51 -2.62 0.74
C LEU A 428 -8.73 -2.43 1.68
N PRO A 429 -9.79 -3.26 1.50
CA PRO A 429 -11.14 -2.98 1.98
C PRO A 429 -11.33 -3.33 3.46
N ILE A 430 -11.83 -2.36 4.24
CA ILE A 430 -12.25 -2.59 5.63
C ILE A 430 -13.71 -3.08 5.63
N ARG A 431 -13.93 -4.32 6.05
CA ARG A 431 -15.27 -4.82 6.40
C ARG A 431 -15.73 -4.23 7.74
N HIS A 432 -17.00 -3.80 7.70
CA HIS A 432 -17.99 -3.65 8.76
C HIS A 432 -17.70 -2.77 9.98
N LYS A 433 -18.49 -1.69 10.04
CA LYS A 433 -19.16 -1.14 11.23
C LYS A 433 -18.26 -0.96 12.45
N ASP A 434 -17.23 -0.14 12.31
CA ASP A 434 -16.73 0.65 13.43
C ASP A 434 -16.12 1.95 12.89
N LYS A 435 -16.18 2.99 13.72
CA LYS A 435 -15.75 4.37 13.48
C LYS A 435 -14.54 4.44 12.53
N THR A 436 -14.66 5.29 11.51
CA THR A 436 -13.60 5.58 10.51
C THR A 436 -12.23 5.59 11.18
N PRO A 437 -11.33 4.65 10.84
CA PRO A 437 -9.96 4.72 11.33
C PRO A 437 -9.31 5.92 10.65
N CYS A 438 -8.96 6.95 11.44
CA CYS A 438 -8.01 7.99 11.02
C CYS A 438 -6.66 7.31 10.75
N GLY A 439 -6.49 6.76 9.55
CA GLY A 439 -5.41 5.84 9.20
C GLY A 439 -4.63 6.22 7.95
N SER A 440 -5.01 7.28 7.23
CA SER A 440 -4.20 7.77 6.11
C SER A 440 -3.31 8.93 6.50
N LEU A 441 -2.14 8.94 5.87
CA LEU A 441 -1.16 9.99 6.03
C LEU A 441 -1.70 11.36 5.58
N ILE A 442 -2.47 11.40 4.48
CA ILE A 442 -3.08 12.62 3.92
C ILE A 442 -4.02 13.25 4.95
N TYR A 443 -4.93 12.47 5.52
CA TYR A 443 -5.87 12.98 6.54
C TYR A 443 -5.13 13.52 7.77
N LEU A 444 -4.06 12.84 8.21
CA LEU A 444 -3.28 13.27 9.38
C LEU A 444 -2.49 14.55 9.12
N VAL A 445 -1.96 14.75 7.91
CA VAL A 445 -1.32 16.01 7.50
C VAL A 445 -2.35 17.15 7.53
N GLU A 446 -3.53 16.93 6.92
CA GLU A 446 -4.60 17.93 6.89
C GLU A 446 -5.09 18.30 8.29
N LEU A 447 -5.34 17.29 9.13
CA LEU A 447 -5.73 17.47 10.52
C LEU A 447 -4.66 18.22 11.32
N PHE A 448 -3.38 17.92 11.08
CA PHE A 448 -2.26 18.59 11.71
C PHE A 448 -2.22 20.07 11.33
N CYS A 449 -2.28 20.39 10.03
CA CYS A 449 -2.28 21.76 9.52
C CYS A 449 -3.48 22.56 10.04
N GLU A 450 -4.70 22.02 9.98
CA GLU A 450 -5.90 22.69 10.50
C GLU A 450 -5.86 22.90 12.02
N THR A 451 -5.26 21.96 12.75
CA THR A 451 -5.04 22.12 14.19
C THR A 451 -3.99 23.19 14.47
N LEU A 452 -2.85 23.19 13.77
CA LEU A 452 -1.76 24.15 13.95
C LEU A 452 -2.22 25.59 13.69
N LYS A 453 -3.12 25.81 12.72
CA LYS A 453 -3.74 27.12 12.46
C LYS A 453 -4.49 27.67 13.67
N THR A 454 -5.14 26.80 14.45
CA THR A 454 -6.07 27.21 15.54
C THR A 454 -5.42 27.26 16.92
N VAL A 455 -4.40 26.43 17.19
CA VAL A 455 -3.78 26.33 18.52
C VAL A 455 -2.36 26.91 18.53
N PRO A 456 -1.80 27.33 19.69
CA PRO A 456 -0.39 27.69 19.80
C PRO A 456 0.51 26.54 19.30
N PRO A 457 1.67 26.82 18.66
CA PRO A 457 2.59 25.80 18.12
C PRO A 457 3.37 25.11 19.25
N LYS A 458 2.67 24.63 20.28
CA LYS A 458 3.23 23.98 21.46
C LYS A 458 2.93 22.49 21.43
N LEU A 459 3.97 21.68 21.55
CA LEU A 459 3.84 20.21 21.59
C LEU A 459 3.55 19.69 22.99
N PHE A 460 3.96 20.45 24.03
CA PHE A 460 3.71 20.10 25.44
C PHE A 460 3.05 21.24 26.22
N ASN A 461 2.19 20.89 27.17
CA ASN A 461 1.61 21.79 28.17
C ASN A 461 2.49 21.83 29.43
N ILE A 462 3.75 22.25 29.29
CA ILE A 462 4.66 22.39 30.44
C ILE A 462 4.66 23.85 30.89
N VAL A 463 4.12 24.09 32.09
CA VAL A 463 4.06 25.42 32.68
C VAL A 463 5.38 25.67 33.42
N THR A 464 6.15 26.64 32.90
CA THR A 464 7.34 27.30 33.49
C THR A 464 8.69 26.58 33.36
N MET A 465 9.65 27.27 32.71
CA MET A 465 11.07 26.93 32.56
C MET A 465 11.79 26.62 33.89
N LEU A 466 11.32 27.19 35.02
CA LEU A 466 11.89 26.95 36.36
C LEU A 466 11.62 25.55 36.93
N ALA A 467 10.66 24.80 36.37
CA ALA A 467 10.39 23.43 36.79
C ALA A 467 11.29 22.40 36.08
N ILE A 468 12.09 22.83 35.11
CA ILE A 468 12.86 21.95 34.21
C ILE A 468 14.30 21.76 34.73
N SER A 469 14.74 22.55 35.71
CA SER A 469 16.14 22.56 36.16
C SER A 469 16.51 21.50 37.19
N ASN A 470 15.60 20.66 37.70
CA ASN A 470 15.98 19.60 38.64
C ASN A 470 15.03 18.38 38.62
N LYS A 471 15.61 17.21 38.35
CA LYS A 471 15.05 15.84 38.33
C LYS A 471 14.39 15.41 37.00
N SER A 472 15.13 14.55 36.30
CA SER A 472 14.76 13.68 35.19
C SER A 472 13.34 13.12 35.32
N ARG A 473 12.47 13.55 34.41
CA ARG A 473 11.05 13.18 34.40
C ARG A 473 10.81 11.92 33.57
N SER A 474 9.90 11.06 34.01
CA SER A 474 9.62 9.76 33.40
C SER A 474 8.93 9.90 32.03
N PRO A 475 8.99 8.87 31.16
CA PRO A 475 8.24 8.83 29.91
C PRO A 475 6.75 9.15 30.04
N LYS A 476 6.15 8.72 31.16
CA LYS A 476 4.76 8.99 31.51
C LYS A 476 4.49 10.49 31.68
N PHE A 477 5.41 11.23 32.29
CA PHE A 477 5.29 12.68 32.46
C PHE A 477 5.15 13.41 31.11
N TYR A 478 6.06 13.11 30.17
CA TYR A 478 6.04 13.74 28.85
C TYR A 478 4.81 13.31 28.04
N GLY A 479 4.44 12.03 28.10
CA GLY A 479 3.22 11.52 27.46
C GLY A 479 1.93 12.18 27.96
N ASP A 480 1.82 12.39 29.28
CA ASP A 480 0.67 13.07 29.90
C ASP A 480 0.67 14.58 29.59
N SER A 481 1.86 15.17 29.39
CA SER A 481 2.04 16.59 29.07
C SER A 481 1.81 16.94 27.59
N LEU A 482 1.66 15.96 26.69
CA LEU A 482 1.45 16.23 25.27
C LEU A 482 0.16 17.02 25.02
N THR A 483 0.29 18.14 24.31
CA THR A 483 -0.87 18.86 23.77
C THR A 483 -1.57 18.04 22.70
N ARG A 484 -2.76 18.47 22.28
CA ARG A 484 -3.45 17.85 21.13
C ARG A 484 -2.59 17.91 19.87
N LEU A 485 -1.99 19.06 19.59
CA LEU A 485 -1.06 19.26 18.48
C LEU A 485 0.14 18.30 18.61
N GLY A 486 0.69 18.17 19.83
CA GLY A 486 1.74 17.20 20.15
C GLY A 486 1.38 15.78 19.76
N ARG A 487 0.20 15.31 20.18
CA ARG A 487 -0.26 13.95 19.87
C ARG A 487 -0.46 13.72 18.36
N ILE A 488 -1.00 14.72 17.64
CA ILE A 488 -1.18 14.64 16.19
C ILE A 488 0.18 14.64 15.48
N TRP A 489 1.08 15.57 15.85
CA TRP A 489 2.44 15.67 15.30
C TRP A 489 3.21 14.37 15.47
N PHE A 490 3.27 13.82 16.69
CA PHE A 490 4.00 12.58 16.94
C PHE A 490 3.36 11.41 16.19
N SER A 491 2.03 11.32 16.10
CA SER A 491 1.38 10.31 15.26
C SER A 491 1.76 10.43 13.78
N LEU A 492 1.78 11.65 13.25
CA LEU A 492 2.14 11.97 11.86
C LEU A 492 3.63 11.70 11.58
N PHE A 493 4.51 12.22 12.41
CA PHE A 493 5.96 12.05 12.31
C PHE A 493 6.37 10.58 12.41
N ASN A 494 5.66 9.80 13.23
CA ASN A 494 5.87 8.37 13.32
C ASN A 494 5.57 7.65 12.00
N GLN A 495 4.55 8.08 11.24
CA GLN A 495 4.28 7.51 9.92
C GLN A 495 5.34 7.97 8.90
N LEU A 496 5.69 9.25 8.91
CA LEU A 496 6.69 9.83 8.00
C LEU A 496 8.10 9.28 8.17
N LYS A 497 8.48 8.82 9.38
CA LYS A 497 9.80 8.18 9.63
C LYS A 497 9.91 6.78 8.99
N ASN A 498 8.78 6.11 8.74
CA ASN A 498 8.75 4.70 8.33
C ASN A 498 8.31 4.50 6.87
N GLU A 499 7.94 5.57 6.17
CA GLU A 499 7.67 5.55 4.74
C GLU A 499 8.82 6.24 3.99
N ASP A 500 9.36 5.59 2.95
CA ASP A 500 10.29 6.24 2.04
C ASP A 500 9.59 7.43 1.40
N PHE A 501 10.13 8.63 1.63
CA PHE A 501 9.63 9.91 1.12
C PHE A 501 9.23 9.93 -0.38
N PRO A 502 9.86 9.18 -1.31
CA PRO A 502 9.37 9.08 -2.70
C PRO A 502 7.99 8.41 -2.88
N PHE A 503 7.44 7.73 -1.86
CA PHE A 503 6.06 7.27 -1.90
C PHE A 503 5.07 8.42 -1.79
N PHE A 504 5.41 9.49 -1.06
CA PHE A 504 4.57 10.68 -0.95
C PHE A 504 4.30 11.29 -2.33
N GLU A 505 5.28 11.34 -3.23
CA GLU A 505 5.10 11.84 -4.61
C GLU A 505 4.22 10.92 -5.48
N ARG A 506 4.22 9.61 -5.24
CA ARG A 506 3.42 8.65 -6.03
C ARG A 506 1.96 8.57 -5.57
N THR A 507 1.70 8.58 -4.26
CA THR A 507 0.33 8.64 -3.70
C THR A 507 -0.33 10.00 -3.83
N THR A 508 0.44 11.09 -3.99
CA THR A 508 -0.12 12.45 -4.23
C THR A 508 -0.48 12.74 -5.68
N SER A 509 -0.26 11.80 -6.62
CA SER A 509 -0.57 12.02 -8.04
C SER A 509 -2.05 12.39 -8.33
N GLY A 510 -2.96 12.15 -7.38
CA GLY A 510 -4.35 12.62 -7.42
C GLY A 510 -4.71 13.75 -6.44
N PHE A 511 -4.19 13.78 -5.21
CA PHE A 511 -4.64 14.71 -4.16
C PHE A 511 -3.66 15.88 -3.98
N ASP A 512 -4.11 17.07 -4.31
CA ASP A 512 -3.36 18.32 -4.30
C ASP A 512 -4.11 19.38 -3.50
N SER A 513 -3.68 19.56 -2.26
CA SER A 513 -4.15 20.62 -1.37
C SER A 513 -2.99 21.55 -1.01
N GLN A 514 -3.33 22.80 -0.67
CA GLN A 514 -2.34 23.76 -0.22
C GLN A 514 -1.69 23.33 1.10
N ASN A 515 -2.48 22.78 2.04
CA ASN A 515 -1.95 22.30 3.32
C ASN A 515 -0.93 21.18 3.12
N LEU A 516 -1.24 20.24 2.22
CA LEU A 516 -0.36 19.14 1.89
C LEU A 516 0.93 19.65 1.24
N THR A 517 0.81 20.56 0.28
CA THR A 517 1.96 21.20 -0.39
C THR A 517 2.85 21.96 0.60
N ASP A 518 2.25 22.79 1.45
CA ASP A 518 2.95 23.57 2.47
C ASP A 518 3.66 22.64 3.45
N PHE A 519 2.97 21.58 3.88
CA PHE A 519 3.54 20.56 4.77
C PHE A 519 4.69 19.80 4.11
N SER A 520 4.54 19.36 2.87
CA SER A 520 5.59 18.66 2.11
C SER A 520 6.83 19.52 1.97
N ASN A 521 6.67 20.82 1.65
CA ASN A 521 7.78 21.76 1.57
C ASN A 521 8.45 21.96 2.92
N PHE A 522 7.67 22.18 3.99
CA PHE A 522 8.17 22.30 5.35
C PHE A 522 8.96 21.06 5.76
N PHE A 523 8.36 19.88 5.60
CA PHE A 523 8.98 18.64 6.01
C PHE A 523 10.23 18.33 5.18
N PHE A 524 10.21 18.55 3.86
CA PHE A 524 11.38 18.36 2.99
C PHE A 524 12.54 19.27 3.42
N PHE A 525 12.27 20.55 3.68
CA PHE A 525 13.28 21.53 4.05
C PHE A 525 13.90 21.25 5.43
N TYR A 526 13.08 20.81 6.41
CA TYR A 526 13.53 20.56 7.79
C TYR A 526 13.73 19.07 8.11
N LYS A 527 13.73 18.17 7.11
CA LYS A 527 13.71 16.71 7.33
C LYS A 527 14.88 16.25 8.20
N LYS A 528 16.10 16.66 7.84
CA LYS A 528 17.32 16.23 8.51
C LYS A 528 17.38 16.74 9.95
N GLU A 529 16.97 17.99 10.14
CA GLU A 529 16.92 18.67 11.43
C GLU A 529 15.86 18.03 12.34
N LEU A 530 14.64 17.78 11.84
CA LEU A 530 13.58 17.13 12.61
C LEU A 530 13.96 15.69 13.00
N LEU A 531 14.59 14.94 12.09
CA LEU A 531 15.11 13.60 12.40
C LEU A 531 16.25 13.65 13.44
N SER A 532 17.13 14.65 13.35
CA SER A 532 18.20 14.87 14.32
C SER A 532 17.62 15.18 15.71
N LEU A 533 16.71 16.16 15.81
CA LEU A 533 16.05 16.53 17.07
C LEU A 533 15.30 15.35 17.71
N ASN A 534 14.75 14.46 16.89
CA ASN A 534 14.02 13.29 17.37
C ASN A 534 14.92 12.24 18.05
N SER A 535 16.19 12.16 17.63
CA SER A 535 17.20 11.28 18.23
C SER A 535 17.82 11.84 19.51
N GLN A 536 17.60 13.11 19.82
CA GLN A 536 18.15 13.79 20.99
C GLN A 536 17.28 13.58 22.24
N LEU A 537 17.91 13.75 23.41
CA LEU A 537 17.23 13.70 24.71
C LEU A 537 16.24 14.87 24.84
N ILE A 538 15.06 14.62 25.42
CA ILE A 538 14.08 15.68 25.62
C ILE A 538 14.60 16.68 26.65
N SER A 539 14.95 17.87 26.18
CA SER A 539 15.34 19.02 27.00
C SER A 539 14.45 20.24 26.68
N PRO A 540 14.37 21.25 27.56
CA PRO A 540 13.62 22.48 27.26
C PRO A 540 14.11 23.18 25.99
N GLU A 541 15.42 23.15 25.73
CA GLU A 541 16.03 23.73 24.54
C GLU A 541 15.54 23.01 23.29
N ILE A 542 15.51 21.67 23.30
CA ILE A 542 15.04 20.87 22.15
C ILE A 542 13.52 21.03 21.94
N ILE A 543 12.74 21.12 23.03
CA ILE A 543 11.31 21.43 22.93
C ILE A 543 11.11 22.80 22.30
N GLN A 544 11.85 23.82 22.74
CA GLN A 544 11.78 25.17 22.19
C GLN A 544 12.16 25.18 20.70
N GLU A 545 13.20 24.45 20.30
CA GLU A 545 13.61 24.32 18.90
C GLU A 545 12.51 23.72 18.01
N TYR A 546 11.77 22.73 18.53
CA TYR A 546 10.61 22.16 17.85
C TYR A 546 9.48 23.19 17.72
N GLU A 547 9.16 23.88 18.81
CA GLU A 547 8.07 24.87 18.84
C GLU A 547 8.37 26.08 17.94
N GLU A 548 9.63 26.53 17.84
CA GLU A 548 10.05 27.59 16.93
C GLU A 548 9.91 27.21 15.45
N ARG A 549 10.25 25.97 15.09
CA ARG A 549 10.04 25.46 13.73
C ARG A 549 8.56 25.35 13.38
N LEU A 550 7.75 24.84 14.31
CA LEU A 550 6.30 24.77 14.12
C LEU A 550 5.67 26.15 14.08
N ASN A 551 6.23 27.13 14.79
CA ASN A 551 5.79 28.52 14.71
C ASN A 551 6.11 29.13 13.34
N SER A 552 7.29 28.86 12.79
CA SER A 552 7.66 29.24 11.42
C SER A 552 6.72 28.60 10.39
N PHE A 553 6.44 27.30 10.52
CA PHE A 553 5.49 26.60 9.64
C PHE A 553 4.06 27.14 9.78
N LYS A 554 3.62 27.45 11.00
CA LYS A 554 2.33 28.08 11.24
C LYS A 554 2.20 29.41 10.51
N ALA A 555 3.28 30.19 10.43
CA ALA A 555 3.29 31.45 9.69
C ALA A 555 3.17 31.28 8.17
N SER A 556 3.65 30.14 7.61
CA SER A 556 3.48 29.82 6.19
C SER A 556 2.10 29.24 5.84
N LEU A 557 1.36 28.71 6.82
CA LEU A 557 0.02 28.18 6.59
C LEU A 557 -0.98 29.31 6.30
N ASN A 558 -1.50 29.34 5.06
CA ASN A 558 -2.48 30.35 4.67
C ASN A 558 -3.83 30.15 5.40
N VAL A 559 -4.41 31.25 5.88
CA VAL A 559 -5.73 31.23 6.53
C VAL A 559 -6.81 31.21 5.45
N ASN A 560 -7.42 30.03 5.26
CA ASN A 560 -8.73 29.84 4.63
C ASN A 560 -8.87 30.03 3.10
N THR A 561 -7.93 29.51 2.30
CA THR A 561 -8.05 29.51 0.82
C THR A 561 -9.26 28.71 0.29
N TYR A 562 -9.64 27.64 0.98
CA TYR A 562 -10.73 26.75 0.55
C TYR A 562 -12.14 27.23 0.97
N ASN A 563 -12.29 28.19 1.88
CA ASN A 563 -13.61 28.61 2.41
C ASN A 563 -14.54 29.18 1.34
N LYS A 564 -14.01 29.97 0.40
CA LYS A 564 -14.80 30.51 -0.72
C LYS A 564 -15.19 29.41 -1.71
N GLN A 565 -14.30 28.44 -1.93
CA GLN A 565 -14.54 27.31 -2.83
C GLN A 565 -15.60 26.36 -2.25
N LEU A 566 -15.51 26.04 -0.95
CA LEU A 566 -16.49 25.21 -0.24
C LEU A 566 -17.91 25.74 -0.41
N LYS A 567 -18.16 27.03 -0.15
CA LYS A 567 -19.50 27.63 -0.30
C LYS A 567 -20.06 27.50 -1.72
N GLY A 568 -19.21 27.59 -2.75
CA GLY A 568 -19.62 27.41 -4.14
C GLY A 568 -19.93 25.94 -4.48
N LEU A 569 -19.16 25.02 -3.90
CA LEU A 569 -19.35 23.59 -4.06
C LEU A 569 -20.57 23.09 -3.29
N ASP A 570 -20.86 23.63 -2.11
CA ASP A 570 -22.07 23.30 -1.34
C ASP A 570 -23.34 23.61 -2.15
N LYS A 571 -23.41 24.81 -2.76
CA LYS A 571 -24.51 25.17 -3.68
C LYS A 571 -24.59 24.27 -4.92
N SER A 572 -23.45 23.78 -5.39
CA SER A 572 -23.40 22.86 -6.54
C SER A 572 -23.85 21.46 -6.14
N PHE A 573 -23.51 21.04 -4.93
CA PHE A 573 -23.89 19.77 -4.33
C PHE A 573 -25.39 19.71 -4.03
N GLU A 574 -26.00 20.80 -3.55
CA GLU A 574 -27.46 20.92 -3.38
C GLU A 574 -28.18 20.64 -4.70
N LYS A 575 -27.79 21.35 -5.78
CA LYS A 575 -28.36 21.16 -7.12
C LYS A 575 -28.12 19.75 -7.67
N LEU A 576 -26.93 19.20 -7.43
CA LEU A 576 -26.60 17.84 -7.84
C LEU A 576 -27.45 16.81 -7.09
N SER A 577 -27.70 17.03 -5.80
CA SER A 577 -28.53 16.15 -4.95
C SER A 577 -29.98 16.15 -5.41
N GLU A 578 -30.57 17.32 -5.68
CA GLU A 578 -31.91 17.45 -6.26
C GLU A 578 -32.02 16.74 -7.62
N TYR A 579 -30.99 16.87 -8.46
CA TYR A 579 -30.96 16.21 -9.76
C TYR A 579 -30.80 14.68 -9.61
N ALA A 580 -30.01 14.22 -8.64
CA ALA A 580 -29.84 12.81 -8.35
C ALA A 580 -31.11 12.17 -7.80
N ASP A 581 -31.92 12.90 -7.03
CA ASP A 581 -33.25 12.45 -6.61
C ASP A 581 -34.10 12.10 -7.83
N TYR A 582 -34.15 12.99 -8.83
CA TYR A 582 -34.81 12.73 -10.11
C TYR A 582 -34.22 11.51 -10.83
N LEU A 583 -32.89 11.40 -10.90
CA LEU A 583 -32.22 10.28 -11.59
C LEU A 583 -32.59 8.94 -10.95
N LEU A 584 -32.71 8.89 -9.63
CA LEU A 584 -32.99 7.69 -8.85
C LEU A 584 -34.49 7.50 -8.54
N GLU A 585 -35.41 8.23 -9.18
CA GLU A 585 -36.85 7.98 -9.07
C GLU A 585 -37.26 6.60 -9.64
N LYS A 586 -36.42 5.98 -10.47
CA LYS A 586 -36.64 4.67 -11.10
C LYS A 586 -35.43 3.77 -10.90
N ASP A 587 -35.60 2.48 -11.20
CA ASP A 587 -34.49 1.55 -11.30
C ASP A 587 -33.59 1.98 -12.45
N VAL A 588 -32.29 2.05 -12.18
CA VAL A 588 -31.29 2.54 -13.15
C VAL A 588 -30.07 1.65 -13.19
N VAL A 589 -29.35 1.73 -14.30
CA VAL A 589 -27.97 1.21 -14.42
C VAL A 589 -27.05 2.39 -14.65
N VAL A 590 -25.97 2.43 -13.87
CA VAL A 590 -25.00 3.52 -13.84
C VAL A 590 -23.66 3.02 -14.35
N HIS A 591 -23.08 3.77 -15.27
CA HIS A 591 -21.73 3.54 -15.80
C HIS A 591 -20.90 4.81 -15.64
N ARG A 592 -19.66 4.68 -15.19
CA ARG A 592 -18.70 5.78 -15.14
C ARG A 592 -17.57 5.51 -16.11
N LEU A 593 -17.24 6.53 -16.91
CA LEU A 593 -16.25 6.44 -17.95
C LEU A 593 -15.43 7.72 -18.05
N HIS A 594 -14.15 7.57 -18.35
CA HIS A 594 -13.25 8.68 -18.64
C HIS A 594 -13.10 8.80 -20.16
N LEU A 595 -13.36 9.99 -20.68
CA LEU A 595 -13.26 10.30 -22.11
C LEU A 595 -12.24 11.39 -22.36
N THR A 596 -11.35 11.13 -23.32
CA THR A 596 -10.37 12.11 -23.80
C THR A 596 -10.52 12.26 -25.30
N PHE A 597 -10.41 13.50 -25.79
CA PHE A 597 -10.36 13.82 -27.21
C PHE A 597 -9.09 14.61 -27.51
N ASP A 598 -8.32 14.14 -28.48
CA ASP A 598 -7.04 14.71 -28.90
C ASP A 598 -7.01 14.96 -30.41
N CYS A 599 -6.09 15.81 -30.87
CA CYS A 599 -5.80 15.95 -32.30
C CYS A 599 -4.96 14.77 -32.77
N LEU A 600 -5.39 14.09 -33.85
CA LEU A 600 -4.72 12.90 -34.38
C LEU A 600 -3.30 13.21 -34.92
N HIS A 601 -3.06 14.43 -35.41
CA HIS A 601 -1.80 14.87 -36.02
C HIS A 601 -0.98 15.82 -35.13
N GLY A 602 -1.23 15.81 -33.81
CA GLY A 602 -0.51 16.61 -32.83
C GLY A 602 -1.24 17.89 -32.39
N GLY A 603 -0.94 18.33 -31.16
CA GLY A 603 -1.68 19.40 -30.47
C GLY A 603 -2.79 18.87 -29.55
N LYS A 604 -3.25 19.69 -28.60
CA LYS A 604 -4.31 19.36 -27.63
C LYS A 604 -5.57 20.16 -27.95
N PHE A 605 -6.73 19.51 -27.94
CA PHE A 605 -7.99 20.24 -28.02
C PHE A 605 -8.21 21.03 -26.74
N SER A 606 -8.63 22.28 -26.89
CA SER A 606 -9.13 23.10 -25.79
C SER A 606 -10.38 22.46 -25.18
N LYS A 607 -10.66 22.79 -23.91
CA LYS A 607 -11.89 22.35 -23.25
C LYS A 607 -13.15 22.71 -24.04
N LYS A 608 -13.17 23.87 -24.71
CA LYS A 608 -14.30 24.30 -25.55
C LYS A 608 -14.54 23.32 -26.70
N GLU A 609 -13.47 22.90 -27.38
CA GLU A 609 -13.54 21.91 -28.46
C GLU A 609 -13.96 20.55 -27.93
N GLN A 610 -13.31 20.05 -26.86
CA GLN A 610 -13.68 18.77 -26.24
C GLN A 610 -15.13 18.76 -25.72
N SER A 611 -15.59 19.87 -25.13
CA SER A 611 -16.97 20.02 -24.66
C SER A 611 -17.96 20.02 -25.82
N ALA A 612 -17.62 20.64 -26.96
CA ALA A 612 -18.47 20.61 -28.15
C ALA A 612 -18.58 19.19 -28.70
N ILE A 613 -17.46 18.47 -28.82
CA ILE A 613 -17.43 17.06 -29.27
C ILE A 613 -18.30 16.20 -28.36
N LEU A 614 -18.10 16.27 -27.04
CA LEU A 614 -18.86 15.50 -26.07
C LEU A 614 -20.35 15.84 -26.08
N THR A 615 -20.70 17.12 -26.19
CA THR A 615 -22.09 17.57 -26.25
C THR A 615 -22.77 17.02 -27.51
N GLU A 616 -22.08 17.07 -28.65
CA GLU A 616 -22.59 16.56 -29.92
C GLU A 616 -22.73 15.03 -29.89
N PHE A 617 -21.74 14.32 -29.33
CA PHE A 617 -21.80 12.87 -29.10
C PHE A 617 -23.04 12.48 -28.29
N LEU A 618 -23.28 13.15 -27.16
CA LEU A 618 -24.46 12.90 -26.33
C LEU A 618 -25.77 13.29 -27.04
N ARG A 619 -25.76 14.37 -27.82
CA ARG A 619 -26.94 14.86 -28.55
C ARG A 619 -27.36 13.90 -29.67
N VAL A 620 -26.41 13.50 -30.52
CA VAL A 620 -26.64 12.54 -31.62
C VAL A 620 -26.98 11.16 -31.07
N GLY A 621 -26.31 10.76 -29.98
CA GLY A 621 -26.55 9.48 -29.32
C GLY A 621 -27.96 9.31 -28.78
N ARG A 622 -28.69 10.38 -28.44
CA ARG A 622 -30.06 10.26 -27.91
C ARG A 622 -31.05 9.61 -28.87
N SER A 623 -30.77 9.58 -30.17
CA SER A 623 -31.60 8.88 -31.16
C SER A 623 -31.18 7.43 -31.43
N THR A 624 -30.06 6.97 -30.89
CA THR A 624 -29.45 5.66 -31.21
C THR A 624 -29.11 4.86 -29.96
N GLN A 625 -28.95 3.54 -30.10
CA GLN A 625 -28.49 2.71 -28.98
C GLN A 625 -26.99 2.94 -28.73
N PRO A 626 -26.53 2.89 -27.46
CA PRO A 626 -27.30 2.67 -26.23
C PRO A 626 -27.85 3.98 -25.61
N LEU A 627 -27.41 5.15 -26.08
CA LEU A 627 -27.70 6.46 -25.48
C LEU A 627 -29.17 6.92 -25.57
N ARG A 628 -30.01 6.28 -26.40
CA ARG A 628 -31.47 6.49 -26.40
C ARG A 628 -32.15 6.18 -25.07
N TRP A 629 -31.54 5.32 -24.26
CA TRP A 629 -32.06 4.94 -22.94
C TRP A 629 -31.50 5.80 -21.79
N LEU A 630 -30.62 6.74 -22.12
CA LEU A 630 -29.98 7.61 -21.14
C LEU A 630 -31.05 8.45 -20.44
N ARG A 631 -31.20 8.23 -19.13
CA ARG A 631 -32.06 9.03 -18.24
C ARG A 631 -31.40 10.38 -17.95
N GLY A 632 -30.08 10.37 -17.77
CA GLY A 632 -29.27 11.55 -17.57
C GLY A 632 -27.82 11.21 -17.32
N TYR A 633 -27.00 12.25 -17.11
CA TYR A 633 -25.58 12.10 -16.84
C TYR A 633 -25.08 13.12 -15.81
N ILE A 634 -23.94 12.83 -15.21
CA ILE A 634 -23.14 13.73 -14.39
C ILE A 634 -21.78 13.83 -15.07
N LEU A 635 -21.38 15.04 -15.47
CA LEU A 635 -20.11 15.29 -16.12
C LEU A 635 -19.22 16.14 -15.22
N ARG A 636 -17.97 15.71 -15.03
CA ARG A 636 -16.92 16.51 -14.43
C ARG A 636 -15.71 16.57 -15.36
N TRP A 637 -15.15 17.75 -15.57
CA TRP A 637 -13.85 17.90 -16.22
C TRP A 637 -12.72 17.72 -15.20
N ASP A 638 -11.69 16.97 -15.55
CA ASP A 638 -10.53 16.76 -14.70
C ASP A 638 -9.26 16.57 -15.52
N GLU A 639 -8.11 16.58 -14.85
CA GLU A 639 -6.80 16.35 -15.47
C GLU A 639 -6.17 15.10 -14.88
N LYS A 640 -5.61 14.24 -15.73
CA LYS A 640 -4.77 13.14 -15.26
C LYS A 640 -3.66 12.84 -16.25
N VAL A 641 -2.61 12.19 -15.76
CA VAL A 641 -1.56 11.63 -16.61
C VAL A 641 -2.08 10.31 -17.17
N PHE A 642 -2.27 10.25 -18.49
CA PHE A 642 -2.54 9.00 -19.19
C PHE A 642 -1.22 8.45 -19.74
N GLY A 643 -0.74 7.32 -19.21
CA GLY A 643 0.43 6.62 -19.76
C GLY A 643 1.72 7.46 -19.83
N PHE A 644 2.51 7.29 -20.90
CA PHE A 644 3.87 7.84 -21.10
C PHE A 644 3.98 9.36 -21.28
N ARG A 645 2.87 10.11 -21.18
CA ARG A 645 2.93 11.57 -21.31
C ARG A 645 3.40 12.18 -19.98
N GLN A 646 4.39 13.07 -20.03
CA GLN A 646 4.78 13.85 -18.84
C GLN A 646 3.72 14.92 -18.49
N ASP A 647 2.88 15.30 -19.45
CA ASP A 647 1.84 16.31 -19.24
C ASP A 647 0.49 15.73 -18.81
N LYS A 648 -0.16 16.42 -17.86
CA LYS A 648 -1.58 16.23 -17.56
C LYS A 648 -2.43 16.44 -18.82
N THR A 649 -3.36 15.52 -19.07
CA THR A 649 -4.33 15.61 -20.16
C THR A 649 -5.72 15.81 -19.59
N LEU A 650 -6.45 16.77 -20.15
CA LEU A 650 -7.83 17.06 -19.81
C LEU A 650 -8.73 15.91 -20.27
N TYR A 651 -9.59 15.43 -19.38
CA TYR A 651 -10.60 14.40 -19.70
C TYR A 651 -11.95 14.73 -19.07
N ALA A 652 -12.98 14.12 -19.63
CA ALA A 652 -14.34 14.12 -19.12
C ALA A 652 -14.58 12.87 -18.26
N ASP A 653 -14.72 13.05 -16.95
CA ASP A 653 -15.24 12.07 -16.00
C ASP A 653 -16.77 12.07 -16.11
N LEU A 654 -17.29 11.14 -16.90
CA LEU A 654 -18.69 11.08 -17.28
C LEU A 654 -19.37 9.89 -16.61
N THR A 655 -20.43 10.17 -15.87
CA THR A 655 -21.29 9.14 -15.28
C THR A 655 -22.64 9.15 -15.97
N LEU A 656 -22.90 8.09 -16.71
CA LEU A 656 -24.11 7.87 -17.49
C LEU A 656 -25.09 7.02 -16.68
N ILE A 657 -26.36 7.43 -16.67
CA ILE A 657 -27.43 6.78 -15.92
C ILE A 657 -28.54 6.42 -16.90
N PHE A 658 -28.78 5.12 -17.06
CA PHE A 658 -29.76 4.55 -17.98
C PHE A 658 -30.98 4.07 -17.21
N ASN A 659 -32.19 4.24 -17.78
CA ASN A 659 -33.37 3.60 -17.20
C ASN A 659 -33.23 2.08 -17.32
N TYR A 660 -33.34 1.34 -16.23
CA TYR A 660 -33.29 -0.11 -16.29
C TYR A 660 -34.62 -0.67 -16.82
N ASP A 661 -34.59 -1.25 -18.02
CA ASP A 661 -35.71 -1.92 -18.68
C ASP A 661 -35.25 -3.32 -19.14
N SER A 662 -36.20 -4.26 -19.27
CA SER A 662 -36.03 -5.62 -19.81
C SER A 662 -35.15 -5.68 -21.07
N LYS A 663 -35.26 -4.70 -21.98
CA LYS A 663 -34.47 -4.63 -23.22
C LYS A 663 -33.00 -4.26 -23.01
N LEU A 664 -32.66 -3.64 -21.89
CA LEU A 664 -31.30 -3.25 -21.52
C LEU A 664 -30.53 -4.41 -20.87
N GLN A 665 -31.22 -5.47 -20.43
CA GLN A 665 -30.61 -6.65 -19.80
C GLN A 665 -29.83 -7.53 -20.79
N THR A 666 -30.13 -7.43 -22.08
CA THR A 666 -29.56 -8.28 -23.13
C THR A 666 -28.41 -7.60 -23.90
N ILE A 667 -27.99 -6.41 -23.47
CA ILE A 667 -27.04 -5.57 -24.22
C ILE A 667 -25.84 -5.24 -23.34
N ASP A 668 -24.64 -5.47 -23.87
CA ASP A 668 -23.44 -4.92 -23.29
C ASP A 668 -23.36 -3.42 -23.60
N ILE A 669 -23.67 -2.60 -22.59
CA ILE A 669 -23.68 -1.13 -22.69
C ILE A 669 -22.26 -0.60 -22.92
N CYS A 670 -21.24 -1.22 -22.34
CA CYS A 670 -19.86 -0.79 -22.48
C CYS A 670 -19.40 -0.97 -23.93
N GLU A 671 -19.56 -2.18 -24.48
CA GLU A 671 -19.20 -2.47 -25.86
C GLU A 671 -20.02 -1.61 -26.84
N SER A 672 -21.32 -1.43 -26.57
CA SER A 672 -22.20 -0.60 -27.40
C SER A 672 -21.80 0.88 -27.40
N LEU A 673 -21.34 1.42 -26.27
CA LEU A 673 -20.82 2.79 -26.17
C LEU A 673 -19.52 2.94 -26.94
N ASP A 674 -18.61 1.97 -26.83
CA ASP A 674 -17.32 1.98 -27.54
C ASP A 674 -17.52 1.95 -29.06
N LEU A 675 -18.39 1.08 -29.55
CA LEU A 675 -18.74 0.99 -30.98
C LEU A 675 -19.41 2.27 -31.48
N PHE A 676 -20.34 2.83 -30.69
CA PHE A 676 -21.03 4.07 -31.06
C PHE A 676 -20.06 5.25 -31.13
N LEU A 677 -19.16 5.39 -30.14
CA LEU A 677 -18.13 6.43 -30.13
C LEU A 677 -17.16 6.28 -31.32
N LYS A 678 -16.71 5.05 -31.60
CA LYS A 678 -15.85 4.75 -32.75
C LYS A 678 -16.48 5.20 -34.06
N LYS A 679 -17.76 4.87 -34.26
CA LYS A 679 -18.52 5.24 -35.46
C LYS A 679 -18.71 6.76 -35.54
N PHE A 680 -19.10 7.41 -34.44
CA PHE A 680 -19.27 8.85 -34.37
C PHE A 680 -17.99 9.61 -34.75
N ILE A 681 -16.84 9.19 -34.22
CA ILE A 681 -15.55 9.82 -34.54
C ILE A 681 -15.13 9.55 -35.99
N LYS A 682 -15.31 8.32 -36.47
CA LYS A 682 -15.01 7.98 -37.88
C LYS A 682 -15.80 8.85 -38.84
N GLU A 683 -17.12 8.96 -38.67
CA GLU A 683 -17.97 9.80 -39.51
C GLU A 683 -17.58 11.27 -39.45
N ARG A 684 -17.16 11.76 -38.28
CA ARG A 684 -16.70 13.15 -38.12
C ARG A 684 -15.36 13.41 -38.81
N ASN A 685 -14.41 12.47 -38.76
CA ASN A 685 -13.12 12.58 -39.43
C ASN A 685 -13.26 12.42 -40.95
N ASP A 686 -14.11 11.50 -41.42
CA ASP A 686 -14.39 11.35 -42.85
C ASP A 686 -15.00 12.63 -43.44
N LYS A 687 -15.93 13.27 -42.71
CA LYS A 687 -16.47 14.59 -43.11
C LYS A 687 -15.42 15.69 -43.18
N TYR A 688 -14.39 15.64 -42.34
CA TYR A 688 -13.28 16.60 -42.37
C TYR A 688 -12.33 16.35 -43.54
N ARG A 689 -12.00 15.08 -43.83
CA ARG A 689 -11.12 14.71 -44.96
C ARG A 689 -11.74 15.05 -46.32
N ASN A 690 -13.06 14.92 -46.44
CA ASN A 690 -13.79 15.10 -47.69
C ASN A 690 -14.28 16.54 -47.92
N SER A 691 -13.95 17.50 -47.05
CA SER A 691 -14.34 18.90 -47.25
C SER A 691 -13.27 19.66 -48.05
N GLU A 692 -13.44 19.73 -49.37
CA GLU A 692 -12.70 20.68 -50.22
C GLU A 692 -13.29 22.11 -50.17
N ASP A 693 -14.41 22.32 -49.48
CA ASP A 693 -15.13 23.59 -49.52
C ASP A 693 -15.54 24.14 -48.15
N SER A 694 -15.47 25.46 -48.07
CA SER A 694 -15.64 26.36 -46.92
C SER A 694 -17.00 26.34 -46.19
N SER A 695 -17.79 25.28 -46.31
CA SER A 695 -19.14 25.15 -45.73
C SER A 695 -19.29 23.94 -44.80
N HIS A 696 -18.40 23.79 -43.82
CA HIS A 696 -18.75 22.98 -42.65
C HIS A 696 -19.92 23.67 -41.92
N SER A 697 -21.15 23.22 -42.17
CA SER A 697 -22.32 23.57 -41.36
C SER A 697 -22.55 22.46 -40.33
N GLY A 698 -22.55 22.83 -39.05
CA GLY A 698 -22.70 21.89 -37.93
C GLY A 698 -22.06 22.39 -36.64
N SER A 699 -22.47 21.84 -35.49
CA SER A 699 -22.00 22.26 -34.16
C SER A 699 -20.49 22.07 -33.94
N LEU A 700 -19.82 21.24 -34.76
CA LEU A 700 -18.38 20.94 -34.69
C LEU A 700 -17.57 21.55 -35.85
N ALA A 701 -18.17 22.41 -36.68
CA ALA A 701 -17.55 22.97 -37.87
C ALA A 701 -16.27 23.77 -37.61
N PHE A 702 -16.15 24.36 -36.41
CA PHE A 702 -14.99 25.14 -36.00
C PHE A 702 -13.76 24.27 -35.64
N ILE A 703 -13.95 22.96 -35.48
CA ILE A 703 -12.88 22.01 -35.18
C ILE A 703 -12.25 21.58 -36.51
N LYS A 704 -11.08 22.16 -36.82
CA LYS A 704 -10.36 21.95 -38.10
C LYS A 704 -9.24 20.91 -37.97
N ALA A 705 -9.53 19.78 -37.35
CA ALA A 705 -8.59 18.70 -37.15
C ALA A 705 -9.29 17.35 -37.06
N GLU A 706 -8.55 16.28 -37.34
CA GLU A 706 -8.98 14.92 -37.06
C GLU A 706 -8.94 14.62 -35.57
N ILE A 707 -9.98 13.96 -35.10
CA ILE A 707 -10.18 13.65 -33.69
C ILE A 707 -9.67 12.23 -33.41
N ALA A 708 -8.74 12.11 -32.48
CA ALA A 708 -8.43 10.89 -31.76
C ALA A 708 -9.22 10.86 -30.45
N TYR A 709 -9.54 9.66 -29.95
CA TYR A 709 -10.25 9.51 -28.68
C TYR A 709 -9.69 8.34 -27.85
N LEU A 710 -9.89 8.43 -26.54
CA LEU A 710 -9.66 7.35 -25.59
C LEU A 710 -10.88 7.25 -24.67
N ILE A 711 -11.34 6.01 -24.43
CA ILE A 711 -12.42 5.70 -23.48
C ILE A 711 -11.91 4.68 -22.46
N GLU A 712 -12.15 4.95 -21.18
CA GLU A 712 -11.85 4.02 -20.09
C GLU A 712 -13.06 3.86 -19.18
N HIS A 713 -13.51 2.61 -18.98
CA HIS A 713 -14.62 2.28 -18.09
C HIS A 713 -14.11 2.04 -16.66
N ASN A 714 -14.63 2.80 -15.71
CA ASN A 714 -14.21 2.80 -14.31
C ASN A 714 -15.35 2.38 -13.38
N ALA A 715 -15.00 1.87 -12.19
CA ALA A 715 -15.99 1.70 -11.13
C ALA A 715 -16.55 3.06 -10.71
N ILE A 716 -17.76 3.06 -10.15
CA ILE A 716 -18.40 4.31 -9.69
C ILE A 716 -17.54 4.95 -8.60
N LEU A 717 -17.20 4.19 -7.56
CA LEU A 717 -16.25 4.59 -6.52
C LEU A 717 -15.57 3.37 -5.90
N ASP A 718 -14.28 3.20 -6.18
CA ASP A 718 -13.45 2.17 -5.55
C ASP A 718 -13.29 2.45 -4.04
N GLY A 719 -13.30 1.40 -3.22
CA GLY A 719 -13.24 1.50 -1.75
C GLY A 719 -14.60 1.49 -1.04
N ILE A 720 -15.72 1.60 -1.77
CA ILE A 720 -17.08 1.39 -1.26
C ILE A 720 -17.69 0.18 -1.95
N ILE A 721 -17.98 -0.88 -1.19
CA ILE A 721 -18.43 -2.18 -1.71
C ILE A 721 -19.68 -2.03 -2.59
N GLU A 722 -20.61 -1.17 -2.17
CA GLU A 722 -21.87 -0.91 -2.88
C GLU A 722 -21.65 -0.20 -4.22
N LEU A 723 -20.49 0.39 -4.47
CA LEU A 723 -20.19 1.24 -5.63
C LEU A 723 -19.01 0.74 -6.48
N SER A 724 -18.39 -0.39 -6.12
CA SER A 724 -17.15 -0.89 -6.72
C SER A 724 -17.35 -1.61 -8.06
N SER A 725 -18.58 -1.63 -8.60
CA SER A 725 -18.88 -2.23 -9.90
C SER A 725 -18.70 -1.22 -11.04
N LYS A 726 -18.20 -1.70 -12.19
CA LYS A 726 -18.17 -0.95 -13.46
C LYS A 726 -19.55 -0.74 -14.08
N SER A 727 -20.49 -1.63 -13.74
CA SER A 727 -21.92 -1.55 -14.10
C SER A 727 -22.73 -1.65 -12.83
N LEU A 728 -23.26 -0.53 -12.35
CA LEU A 728 -23.95 -0.45 -11.08
C LEU A 728 -25.45 -0.38 -11.29
N LYS A 729 -26.17 -1.45 -10.92
CA LYS A 729 -27.62 -1.44 -10.85
C LYS A 729 -28.07 -0.81 -9.54
N ILE A 730 -28.89 0.23 -9.62
CA ILE A 730 -29.49 0.88 -8.46
C ILE A 730 -31.01 0.72 -8.57
N GLU A 731 -31.55 -0.20 -7.76
CA GLU A 731 -32.98 -0.40 -7.65
C GLU A 731 -33.61 0.61 -6.68
N THR A 732 -34.89 0.93 -6.90
CA THR A 732 -35.68 1.80 -6.02
C THR A 732 -35.84 1.24 -4.62
N THR A 733 -35.85 -0.09 -4.49
CA THR A 733 -35.92 -0.85 -3.24
C THR A 733 -34.58 -0.93 -2.50
N ASP A 734 -33.45 -0.80 -3.20
CA ASP A 734 -32.11 -0.92 -2.63
C ASP A 734 -31.68 0.39 -1.93
N LYS A 735 -32.08 0.51 -0.66
CA LYS A 735 -31.73 1.66 0.18
C LYS A 735 -30.22 1.79 0.41
N ALA A 736 -29.48 0.69 0.43
CA ALA A 736 -28.04 0.70 0.74
C ALA A 736 -27.25 1.31 -0.41
N THR A 737 -27.43 0.81 -1.63
CA THR A 737 -26.73 1.33 -2.82
C THR A 737 -27.15 2.75 -3.16
N ARG A 738 -28.45 3.09 -3.00
CA ARG A 738 -28.95 4.47 -3.15
C ARG A 738 -28.32 5.42 -2.12
N GLY A 739 -28.23 4.97 -0.86
CA GLY A 739 -27.59 5.72 0.22
C GLY A 739 -26.11 5.96 -0.08
N ALA A 740 -25.37 4.90 -0.43
CA ALA A 740 -23.97 4.99 -0.81
C ALA A 740 -23.75 5.94 -2.00
N PHE A 741 -24.58 5.86 -3.05
CA PHE A 741 -24.48 6.74 -4.21
C PHE A 741 -24.66 8.22 -3.81
N LYS A 742 -25.68 8.53 -2.98
CA LYS A 742 -25.97 9.91 -2.56
C LYS A 742 -25.00 10.46 -1.52
N GLU A 743 -24.58 9.64 -0.57
CA GLU A 743 -23.80 10.08 0.60
C GLU A 743 -22.29 9.95 0.39
N LYS A 744 -21.84 9.13 -0.56
CA LYS A 744 -20.40 8.92 -0.85
C LYS A 744 -20.04 9.40 -2.24
N TYR A 745 -20.72 8.92 -3.28
CA TYR A 745 -20.33 9.24 -4.65
C TYR A 745 -20.64 10.67 -5.08
N LEU A 746 -21.85 11.21 -4.83
CA LEU A 746 -22.17 12.59 -5.19
C LEU A 746 -21.26 13.61 -4.50
N PRO A 747 -20.96 13.51 -3.19
CA PRO A 747 -19.99 14.38 -2.56
C PRO A 747 -18.58 14.16 -3.12
N TYR A 748 -18.18 12.92 -3.42
CA TYR A 748 -16.87 12.62 -4.01
C TYR A 748 -16.69 13.38 -5.33
N ILE A 749 -17.60 13.21 -6.30
CA ILE A 749 -17.48 13.86 -7.61
C ILE A 749 -17.62 15.39 -7.52
N CYS A 750 -18.42 15.91 -6.58
CA CYS A 750 -18.60 17.35 -6.40
C CYS A 750 -17.37 18.01 -5.75
N TYR A 751 -16.94 17.50 -4.60
CA TYR A 751 -15.90 18.14 -3.77
C TYR A 751 -14.47 17.82 -4.20
N LYS A 752 -14.26 16.87 -5.12
CA LYS A 752 -12.93 16.58 -5.70
C LYS A 752 -12.23 17.83 -6.26
N SER A 753 -12.97 18.90 -6.59
CA SER A 753 -12.40 20.17 -7.08
C SER A 753 -11.57 20.93 -6.04
N LEU A 754 -11.77 20.65 -4.75
CA LEU A 754 -10.95 21.21 -3.67
C LEU A 754 -9.52 20.69 -3.68
N PHE A 755 -9.31 19.51 -4.25
CA PHE A 755 -8.10 18.72 -4.07
C PHE A 755 -7.45 18.32 -5.40
N HIS A 756 -7.97 18.78 -6.53
CA HIS A 756 -7.45 18.44 -7.85
C HIS A 756 -7.52 19.71 -8.70
N PRO A 757 -6.61 20.67 -8.60
CA PRO A 757 -6.65 21.85 -9.45
C PRO A 757 -6.37 21.47 -10.92
N ILE A 758 -7.01 22.17 -11.85
CA ILE A 758 -6.75 22.05 -13.29
C ILE A 758 -5.87 23.24 -13.68
N GLN A 759 -4.73 22.97 -14.33
CA GLN A 759 -3.77 24.02 -14.67
C GLN A 759 -4.38 25.01 -15.69
N GLY A 760 -4.30 26.32 -15.42
CA GLY A 760 -4.84 27.35 -16.29
C GLY A 760 -6.38 27.45 -16.32
N TRP A 761 -7.09 26.77 -15.40
CA TRP A 761 -8.56 26.83 -15.35
C TRP A 761 -9.08 28.20 -14.92
N VAL A 762 -9.96 28.78 -15.74
CA VAL A 762 -10.60 30.07 -15.44
C VAL A 762 -11.79 29.83 -14.48
N PRO A 763 -11.88 30.52 -13.33
CA PRO A 763 -12.94 30.30 -12.33
C PRO A 763 -14.39 30.44 -12.83
N LYS A 764 -14.61 31.12 -13.97
CA LYS A 764 -15.93 31.28 -14.59
C LYS A 764 -16.41 30.02 -15.32
N GLU A 765 -15.51 29.09 -15.60
CA GLU A 765 -15.84 27.87 -16.34
C GLU A 765 -16.36 26.76 -15.43
N LYS A 766 -17.54 26.21 -15.77
CA LYS A 766 -18.14 25.09 -15.02
C LYS A 766 -17.29 23.83 -15.19
N ARG A 767 -16.89 23.25 -14.06
CA ARG A 767 -16.17 21.97 -14.00
C ARG A 767 -17.11 20.79 -13.84
N LEU A 768 -18.14 20.94 -13.02
CA LEU A 768 -19.23 19.99 -12.85
C LEU A 768 -20.46 20.46 -13.64
N THR A 769 -21.03 19.56 -14.43
CA THR A 769 -22.24 19.81 -15.23
C THR A 769 -23.20 18.63 -15.05
N PRO A 770 -24.29 18.79 -14.27
CA PRO A 770 -25.39 17.83 -14.31
C PRO A 770 -26.14 17.94 -15.64
N GLY A 771 -26.72 16.83 -16.09
CA GLY A 771 -27.70 16.86 -17.18
C GLY A 771 -28.95 17.68 -16.82
N GLN A 772 -29.84 17.85 -17.78
CA GLN A 772 -31.08 18.61 -17.59
C GLN A 772 -32.26 17.67 -17.33
N LYS A 773 -33.04 17.94 -16.28
CA LYS A 773 -34.36 17.33 -16.11
C LYS A 773 -35.23 17.73 -17.31
N PRO A 774 -35.91 16.79 -17.99
CA PRO A 774 -36.84 17.13 -19.07
C PRO A 774 -37.88 18.10 -18.53
N LYS A 775 -38.11 19.22 -19.23
CA LYS A 775 -39.23 20.11 -18.90
C LYS A 775 -40.51 19.29 -19.00
N ALA A 776 -41.39 19.38 -17.99
CA ALA A 776 -42.68 18.72 -18.04
C ALA A 776 -43.38 19.12 -19.35
N LYS A 777 -43.75 18.15 -20.19
CA LYS A 777 -44.58 18.45 -21.35
C LYS A 777 -45.88 19.02 -20.80
N HIS A 778 -46.18 20.28 -21.10
CA HIS A 778 -47.55 20.77 -20.99
C HIS A 778 -48.41 19.83 -21.83
N VAL A 779 -49.22 19.02 -21.15
CA VAL A 779 -50.24 18.22 -21.80
C VAL A 779 -51.25 19.23 -22.34
N LEU A 780 -51.13 19.55 -23.63
CA LEU A 780 -52.24 20.10 -24.40
C LEU A 780 -53.32 19.02 -24.39
N VAL A 781 -54.23 19.11 -23.44
CA VAL A 781 -55.50 18.41 -23.47
C VAL A 781 -56.22 18.93 -24.71
N LYS A 782 -56.19 18.15 -25.80
CA LYS A 782 -57.20 18.29 -26.85
C LYS A 782 -58.54 18.02 -26.17
N LYS A 783 -59.33 19.07 -25.97
CA LYS A 783 -60.77 18.92 -25.77
C LYS A 783 -61.29 18.24 -27.02
N ASN A 784 -61.80 17.02 -26.87
CA ASN A 784 -62.80 16.50 -27.78
C ASN A 784 -64.05 17.33 -27.55
N ASP A 785 -64.34 18.25 -28.48
CA ASP A 785 -65.70 18.73 -28.67
C ASP A 785 -66.31 17.80 -29.71
N ASP A 786 -67.03 16.79 -29.24
CA ASP A 786 -68.14 16.20 -29.97
C ASP A 786 -69.30 16.00 -28.97
N GLU A 787 -70.49 16.38 -29.44
CA GLU A 787 -71.83 16.26 -28.86
C GLU A 787 -72.38 17.44 -28.02
N LYS A 788 -73.00 18.41 -28.71
CA LYS A 788 -74.47 18.62 -28.71
C LYS A 788 -74.90 19.86 -29.52
N SER A 789 -75.32 19.65 -30.78
CA SER A 789 -76.61 20.08 -31.36
C SER A 789 -76.66 19.76 -32.84
#